data_AF-A3PC48-F1
#
_entry.id   AF-A3PC48-F1
#
_cell.length_a   1.000
_cell.length_b   1.000
_cell.length_c   1.000
_cell.angle_alpha   90.00
_cell.angle_beta   90.00
_cell.angle_gamma   90.00
#
_symmetry.space_group_name_H-M   'P 1'
#
loop_
_entity.id
_entity.type
_entity.pdbx_description
1 polymer ?
#
loop_
_entity_poly.entity_id
_entity_poly.type
_entity_poly.pdbx_seq_one_letter_code
_entity_poly.pdbx_strand_id
1 'polypeptide(L)'
;MRFSKKVSSNRSRKNNKGFAIPQILILGIGIAVGVSGLMAASILSLTGSKITRQELLAKASSYSGITKLRALFNDNSEGRLFNYFWLVDNCSEKAAECESLNISDPTNQYWADDSWCDEEENCNGRQKAPVCIPSENYSWANEKQVVENLFRNSNYVGNTLPNSKRDFDQAFDLISTKYIGTEDSGINSILIEGLSIPKDTNSISGSNKLRVNIQVNSETSETGFGFFSAGENNSDKTDSLFIGNLNITPFNEAKGSIIWRMNINNNDECQDFQELAMAENASLPANGNGGIWIQPLNLPKQPRLKNVIDIGTLICTQKRYEENNSSCKLSAGNSPQKTFRIYSLFARGPGSKFEVSTTDSSKIILEIMGDIDISNEGIFCHKNGSESCGTGKPENLTILFKQRNNSKINKLVCNRDSNEGGITLKNNHIYTNIGYPIDNDRLPGHSFLIDKTGENSNQKFGAFIYGPKTTFISDKQKSVWIQNNNSSMIVTSRGSYGYVSSTKEDSIEGNITNLILDSDLTLIPYGGNQRNGNNLEIVGIGQKVENIPTGTLFNTATNNVFLIFDNATSNYHLRSFQKLNINRLNSSNLQYSYPRAFAILDPKNNFNDINLGNNLDENSFANSWLNAFDIEVKETNENFERNFSGAVWVKNLCFDGSGEKNWEFSKDFIDKLVSWHGNNFNWGIKYYRGKSIILWDTLRDFKNN
;
A
#
# COMPACT_ATOMS: atom_id res chain seq x y z
N MET A 1 58.70 -13.52 76.05
CA MET A 1 58.69 -14.02 74.65
C MET A 1 57.38 -13.57 74.00
N ARG A 2 57.45 -12.84 72.87
CA ARG A 2 56.62 -12.91 71.62
C ARG A 2 55.14 -13.35 71.74
N PHE A 3 54.12 -12.77 71.09
CA PHE A 3 54.00 -11.85 69.93
C PHE A 3 52.60 -11.18 69.93
N SER A 4 52.51 -10.05 69.23
CA SER A 4 51.36 -9.20 68.86
C SER A 4 50.11 -9.89 68.27
N LYS A 5 48.93 -9.27 68.46
CA LYS A 5 47.81 -9.29 67.47
C LYS A 5 46.90 -8.06 67.54
N LYS A 6 46.72 -7.40 66.38
CA LYS A 6 45.65 -6.45 66.00
C LYS A 6 44.32 -7.19 65.79
N VAL A 7 43.18 -6.50 65.88
CA VAL A 7 42.23 -6.20 64.76
C VAL A 7 41.08 -5.31 65.26
N SER A 8 40.69 -4.35 64.41
CA SER A 8 39.71 -3.29 64.58
C SER A 8 38.25 -3.75 64.61
N SER A 9 37.43 -3.10 65.44
CA SER A 9 35.97 -3.24 65.51
C SER A 9 35.24 -2.33 64.52
N ASN A 10 34.33 -2.93 63.75
CA ASN A 10 33.40 -2.33 62.79
C ASN A 10 32.28 -1.54 63.49
N ARG A 11 32.05 -0.28 63.07
CA ARG A 11 30.71 0.34 63.10
C ARG A 11 30.47 1.10 61.79
N SER A 12 29.49 0.60 61.05
CA SER A 12 29.04 1.06 59.74
C SER A 12 28.54 2.51 59.79
N ARG A 13 29.07 3.36 58.89
CA ARG A 13 28.46 4.63 58.47
C ARG A 13 28.03 4.49 57.01
N LYS A 14 26.73 4.66 56.77
CA LYS A 14 26.09 4.76 55.46
C LYS A 14 26.74 5.88 54.64
N ASN A 15 27.24 5.57 53.45
CA ASN A 15 27.53 6.55 52.41
C ASN A 15 26.55 6.30 51.25
N ASN A 16 25.50 7.11 51.19
CA ASN A 16 24.71 7.29 49.97
C ASN A 16 25.60 8.02 48.95
N LYS A 17 26.03 7.31 47.91
CA LYS A 17 26.53 7.92 46.68
C LYS A 17 25.35 8.17 45.74
N GLY A 18 25.27 9.37 45.17
CA GLY A 18 24.66 9.56 43.84
C GLY A 18 23.44 10.47 43.77
N PHE A 19 23.60 11.77 44.06
CA PHE A 19 22.70 12.84 43.56
C PHE A 19 23.53 14.01 43.02
N ALA A 20 24.52 13.73 42.16
CA ALA A 20 25.39 14.74 41.56
C ALA A 20 24.90 15.21 40.16
N ILE A 21 24.11 14.38 39.47
CA ILE A 21 23.67 14.67 38.09
C ILE A 21 22.75 15.90 38.01
N PRO A 22 21.73 16.07 38.87
CA PRO A 22 20.86 17.26 38.81
C PRO A 22 21.62 18.55 39.12
N GLN A 23 22.59 18.51 40.04
CA GLN A 23 23.39 19.67 40.42
C GLN A 23 24.37 20.09 39.31
N ILE A 24 24.98 19.11 38.63
CA ILE A 24 25.84 19.37 37.45
C ILE A 24 25.00 19.91 36.29
N LEU A 25 23.76 19.44 36.11
CA LEU A 25 22.86 19.95 35.07
C LEU A 25 22.42 21.39 35.37
N ILE A 26 22.12 21.71 36.63
CA ILE A 26 21.79 23.07 37.08
C ILE A 26 23.02 24.00 36.94
N LEU A 27 24.22 23.51 37.27
CA LEU A 27 25.48 24.25 37.04
C LEU A 27 25.75 24.44 35.54
N GLY A 28 25.50 23.43 34.72
CA GLY A 28 25.64 23.50 33.26
C GLY A 28 24.69 24.51 32.63
N ILE A 29 23.43 24.53 33.06
CA ILE A 29 22.44 25.55 32.67
C ILE A 29 22.86 26.93 33.20
N GLY A 30 23.32 27.03 34.45
CA GLY A 30 23.78 28.27 35.06
C GLY A 30 24.99 28.88 34.35
N ILE A 31 25.96 28.05 33.95
CA ILE A 31 27.13 28.46 33.18
C ILE A 31 26.72 28.83 31.76
N ALA A 32 25.85 28.08 31.09
CA ALA A 32 25.37 28.41 29.75
C ALA A 32 24.59 29.74 29.71
N VAL A 33 23.70 29.97 30.70
CA VAL A 33 22.98 31.24 30.85
C VAL A 33 23.94 32.38 31.21
N GLY A 34 24.92 32.13 32.08
CA GLY A 34 25.94 33.11 32.46
C GLY A 34 26.86 33.51 31.32
N VAL A 35 27.32 32.56 30.52
CA VAL A 35 28.19 32.78 29.36
C VAL A 35 27.41 33.45 28.21
N SER A 36 26.15 33.06 27.98
CA SER A 36 25.28 33.74 27.00
C SER A 36 24.99 35.19 27.41
N GLY A 37 24.76 35.42 28.71
CA GLY A 37 24.61 36.76 29.28
C GLY A 37 25.87 37.61 29.18
N LEU A 38 27.04 37.02 29.44
CA LEU A 38 28.35 37.68 29.31
C LEU A 38 28.72 37.96 27.85
N MET A 39 28.46 37.04 26.91
CA MET A 39 28.65 37.28 25.48
C MET A 39 27.71 38.37 24.98
N ALA A 40 26.44 38.38 25.40
CA ALA A 40 25.53 39.48 25.10
C ALA A 40 26.05 40.81 25.64
N ALA A 41 26.49 40.86 26.91
CA ALA A 41 27.08 42.05 27.54
C ALA A 41 28.40 42.52 26.88
N SER A 42 29.19 41.58 26.35
CA SER A 42 30.47 41.90 25.69
C SER A 42 30.24 42.41 24.26
N ILE A 43 29.30 41.82 23.52
CA ILE A 43 28.86 42.31 22.21
C ILE A 43 28.20 43.69 22.35
N LEU A 44 27.47 43.93 23.43
CA LEU A 44 26.90 45.24 23.80
C LEU A 44 27.98 46.31 24.05
N SER A 45 29.06 45.94 24.73
CA SER A 45 30.21 46.81 25.00
C SER A 45 30.97 47.19 23.71
N LEU A 46 31.09 46.27 22.75
CA LEU A 46 31.84 46.45 21.51
C LEU A 46 31.07 47.15 20.38
N THR A 47 29.73 47.19 20.43
CA THR A 47 28.89 47.74 19.34
C THR A 47 28.55 49.22 19.51
N GLY A 48 28.94 49.89 20.60
CA GLY A 48 28.74 51.34 20.79
C GLY A 48 27.28 51.83 20.85
N SER A 49 26.29 50.96 20.63
CA SER A 49 24.87 51.28 20.77
C SER A 49 24.42 51.07 22.21
N LYS A 50 23.85 52.10 22.84
CA LYS A 50 23.12 51.99 24.11
C LYS A 50 21.86 51.13 23.91
N ILE A 51 21.99 49.82 23.93
CA ILE A 51 20.83 48.91 23.90
C ILE A 51 20.11 49.04 25.23
N THR A 52 18.85 49.48 25.18
CA THR A 52 18.02 49.69 26.36
C THR A 52 17.62 48.35 27.02
N ARG A 53 17.28 48.35 28.32
CA ARG A 53 16.81 47.13 29.02
C ARG A 53 15.62 46.48 28.29
N GLN A 54 14.75 47.29 27.68
CA GLN A 54 13.58 46.85 26.90
C GLN A 54 14.00 46.08 25.64
N GLU A 55 15.05 46.51 24.95
CA GLU A 55 15.59 45.79 23.78
C GLU A 55 16.11 44.39 24.14
N LEU A 56 16.80 44.26 25.27
CA LEU A 56 17.28 42.95 25.75
C LEU A 56 16.12 42.03 26.11
N LEU A 57 15.08 42.58 26.75
CA LEU A 57 13.88 41.82 27.10
C LEU A 57 13.11 41.38 25.85
N ALA A 58 12.91 42.27 24.87
CA ALA A 58 12.27 41.96 23.59
C ALA A 58 13.06 40.91 22.78
N LYS A 59 14.39 41.02 22.74
CA LYS A 59 15.26 40.02 22.12
C LYS A 59 15.12 38.67 22.82
N ALA A 60 15.20 38.61 24.15
CA ALA A 60 15.01 37.38 24.91
C ALA A 60 13.62 36.76 24.63
N SER A 61 12.55 37.56 24.56
CA SER A 61 11.21 37.08 24.24
C SER A 61 11.15 36.42 22.86
N SER A 62 11.78 37.01 21.84
CA SER A 62 11.79 36.42 20.49
C SER A 62 12.53 35.06 20.44
N TYR A 63 13.62 34.90 21.20
CA TYR A 63 14.30 33.60 21.36
C TYR A 63 13.49 32.59 22.17
N SER A 64 12.66 33.05 23.13
CA SER A 64 11.69 32.17 23.80
C SER A 64 10.65 31.64 22.82
N GLY A 65 10.19 32.46 21.87
CA GLY A 65 9.31 32.02 20.77
C GLY A 65 9.94 30.93 19.90
N ILE A 66 11.22 31.07 19.52
CA ILE A 66 11.97 30.02 18.82
C ILE A 66 12.02 28.74 19.65
N THR A 67 12.26 28.85 20.95
CA THR A 67 12.36 27.70 21.85
C THR A 67 11.01 26.98 21.99
N LYS A 68 9.90 27.72 22.04
CA LYS A 68 8.54 27.16 22.05
C LYS A 68 8.25 26.41 20.75
N LEU A 69 8.60 26.98 19.60
CA LEU A 69 8.46 26.29 18.31
C LEU A 69 9.30 25.01 18.28
N ARG A 70 10.58 25.06 18.66
CA ARG A 70 11.43 23.85 18.76
C ARG A 70 10.78 22.77 19.63
N ALA A 71 10.23 23.16 20.78
CA ALA A 71 9.58 22.21 21.68
C ALA A 71 8.33 21.56 21.05
N LEU A 72 7.52 22.33 20.31
CA LEU A 72 6.33 21.80 19.61
C LEU A 72 6.72 20.84 18.49
N PHE A 73 7.73 21.17 17.71
CA PHE A 73 8.22 20.33 16.60
C PHE A 73 8.99 19.08 17.03
N ASN A 74 9.64 19.15 18.19
CA ASN A 74 10.39 18.03 18.77
C ASN A 74 9.52 17.17 19.70
N ASP A 75 8.23 17.51 19.86
CA ASP A 75 7.32 16.70 20.64
C ASP A 75 7.07 15.38 19.91
N ASN A 76 7.73 14.33 20.40
CA ASN A 76 7.64 12.97 19.87
C ASN A 76 6.61 12.13 20.62
N SER A 77 5.64 12.76 21.31
CA SER A 77 4.52 12.00 21.86
C SER A 77 3.82 11.22 20.74
N GLU A 78 3.66 9.92 20.97
CA GLU A 78 3.02 9.00 20.04
C GLU A 78 1.61 9.52 19.72
N GLY A 79 1.27 9.64 18.44
CA GLY A 79 -0.04 10.12 17.98
C GLY A 79 -0.18 11.63 17.75
N ARG A 80 0.83 12.47 18.02
CA ARG A 80 0.72 13.91 17.68
C ARG A 80 0.83 14.16 16.18
N LEU A 81 -0.30 14.52 15.57
CA LEU A 81 -0.43 14.98 14.19
C LEU A 81 -0.35 16.51 14.03
N PHE A 82 0.01 17.25 15.10
CA PHE A 82 0.25 18.71 15.06
C PHE A 82 1.06 19.14 13.83
N ASN A 83 2.03 18.31 13.43
CA ASN A 83 2.92 18.66 12.33
C ASN A 83 2.25 18.68 10.94
N TYR A 84 1.01 18.22 10.80
CA TYR A 84 0.22 18.37 9.57
C TYR A 84 -0.25 19.81 9.34
N PHE A 85 -0.35 20.64 10.38
CA PHE A 85 -0.65 22.07 10.24
C PHE A 85 0.46 22.84 9.49
N TRP A 86 1.62 22.22 9.25
CA TRP A 86 2.69 22.76 8.41
C TRP A 86 2.47 22.57 6.90
N LEU A 87 1.47 21.79 6.50
CA LEU A 87 1.11 21.51 5.11
C LEU A 87 0.00 22.41 4.58
N VAL A 88 -0.59 23.23 5.45
CA VAL A 88 -1.76 24.06 5.13
C VAL A 88 -1.46 25.54 5.27
N ASP A 89 -2.14 26.34 4.45
CA ASP A 89 -2.07 27.79 4.56
C ASP A 89 -2.69 28.23 5.88
N ASN A 90 -1.90 28.96 6.67
CA ASN A 90 -2.35 29.62 7.90
C ASN A 90 -1.99 31.12 7.83
N CYS A 91 -2.97 31.96 8.14
CA CYS A 91 -2.85 33.42 8.19
C CYS A 91 -2.93 33.88 9.65
N SER A 92 -1.96 34.67 10.11
CA SER A 92 -2.00 35.31 11.44
C SER A 92 -2.74 36.65 11.37
N GLU A 93 -3.62 36.95 12.35
CA GLU A 93 -4.27 38.27 12.50
C GLU A 93 -3.25 39.42 12.61
N LYS A 94 -2.02 39.10 13.00
CA LYS A 94 -0.94 40.07 13.17
C LYS A 94 -0.18 40.36 11.87
N ALA A 95 -0.47 39.63 10.79
CA ALA A 95 0.11 39.88 9.48
C ALA A 95 -0.73 40.90 8.72
N ALA A 96 -0.08 41.93 8.16
CA ALA A 96 -0.75 43.03 7.47
C ALA A 96 -1.54 42.60 6.21
N GLU A 97 -1.20 41.44 5.64
CA GLU A 97 -1.82 40.87 4.45
C GLU A 97 -2.99 39.92 4.76
N CYS A 98 -3.31 39.70 6.04
CA CYS A 98 -4.38 38.82 6.50
C CYS A 98 -5.56 39.63 7.04
N GLU A 99 -6.76 39.45 6.47
CA GLU A 99 -7.98 40.12 6.97
C GLU A 99 -8.46 39.56 8.32
N SER A 100 -8.22 38.27 8.60
CA SER A 100 -8.55 37.61 9.86
C SER A 100 -7.70 36.35 10.10
N LEU A 101 -7.73 35.79 11.32
CA LEU A 101 -7.10 34.50 11.61
C LEU A 101 -7.79 33.45 10.74
N ASN A 102 -7.02 32.77 9.90
CA ASN A 102 -7.52 31.63 9.14
C ASN A 102 -6.52 30.50 9.25
N ILE A 103 -6.82 29.55 10.13
CA ILE A 103 -6.07 28.30 10.27
C ILE A 103 -6.93 27.21 9.63
N SER A 104 -6.47 26.73 8.49
CA SER A 104 -7.19 25.69 7.74
C SER A 104 -7.07 24.37 8.49
N ASP A 105 -8.15 23.58 8.50
CA ASP A 105 -8.09 22.21 9.01
C ASP A 105 -7.37 21.32 7.98
N PRO A 106 -6.23 20.66 8.32
CA PRO A 106 -5.49 19.79 7.41
C PRO A 106 -6.29 18.66 6.79
N THR A 107 -7.35 18.20 7.46
CA THR A 107 -8.23 17.15 6.95
C THR A 107 -9.12 17.61 5.79
N ASN A 108 -9.39 18.92 5.71
CA ASN A 108 -10.21 19.55 4.69
C ASN A 108 -9.38 20.24 3.60
N GLN A 109 -8.08 19.97 3.57
CA GLN A 109 -7.15 20.50 2.57
C GLN A 109 -6.65 19.38 1.69
N TYR A 110 -6.44 19.71 0.42
CA TYR A 110 -6.11 18.71 -0.60
C TYR A 110 -4.81 19.07 -1.32
N TRP A 111 -4.04 18.05 -1.69
CA TRP A 111 -3.03 18.15 -2.72
C TRP A 111 -3.72 18.11 -4.08
N ALA A 112 -3.45 19.13 -4.92
CA ALA A 112 -3.85 19.08 -6.32
C ALA A 112 -3.09 17.93 -7.01
N ASP A 113 -3.83 16.95 -7.49
CA ASP A 113 -3.30 15.77 -8.17
C ASP A 113 -4.22 15.43 -9.34
N ASP A 114 -3.74 15.72 -10.55
CA ASP A 114 -4.49 15.53 -11.79
C ASP A 114 -4.86 14.05 -12.03
N SER A 115 -4.17 13.11 -11.38
CA SER A 115 -4.37 11.67 -11.57
C SER A 115 -5.30 11.03 -10.53
N TRP A 116 -5.36 11.59 -9.31
CA TRP A 116 -6.13 11.01 -8.21
C TRP A 116 -7.65 11.10 -8.43
N CYS A 117 -8.11 12.22 -8.99
CA CYS A 117 -9.54 12.44 -9.20
C CYS A 117 -10.08 11.74 -10.43
N ASP A 118 -9.24 11.39 -11.41
CA ASP A 118 -9.61 10.64 -12.62
C ASP A 118 -10.91 11.17 -13.29
N GLU A 119 -11.02 12.50 -13.43
CA GLU A 119 -12.19 13.21 -13.99
C GLU A 119 -13.48 13.14 -13.14
N GLU A 120 -13.44 12.67 -11.89
CA GLU A 120 -14.61 12.63 -10.99
C GLU A 120 -15.08 14.05 -10.60
N GLU A 121 -16.36 14.33 -10.83
CA GLU A 121 -17.00 15.56 -10.37
C GLU A 121 -16.97 15.62 -8.83
N ASN A 122 -16.63 16.78 -8.27
CA ASN A 122 -16.50 17.03 -6.82
C ASN A 122 -15.31 16.34 -6.12
N CYS A 123 -14.30 15.91 -6.87
CA CYS A 123 -13.02 15.50 -6.28
C CYS A 123 -12.04 16.68 -6.22
N ASN A 124 -11.57 17.03 -5.02
CA ASN A 124 -10.66 18.15 -4.78
C ASN A 124 -9.17 17.75 -4.77
N GLY A 125 -8.87 16.45 -4.92
CA GLY A 125 -7.53 15.88 -4.85
C GLY A 125 -7.36 14.92 -3.68
N ARG A 126 -6.11 14.73 -3.23
CA ARG A 126 -5.76 13.84 -2.10
C ARG A 126 -5.77 14.62 -0.80
N GLN A 127 -6.51 14.18 0.21
CA GLN A 127 -6.48 14.84 1.53
C GLN A 127 -5.07 14.90 2.11
N LYS A 128 -4.68 16.06 2.64
CA LYS A 128 -3.34 16.30 3.18
C LYS A 128 -3.11 15.58 4.50
N ALA A 129 -4.15 15.38 5.29
CA ALA A 129 -4.12 14.71 6.58
C ALA A 129 -5.23 13.66 6.69
N PRO A 130 -5.02 12.59 7.46
CA PRO A 130 -6.08 11.61 7.71
C PRO A 130 -7.18 12.23 8.59
N VAL A 131 -8.44 12.00 8.22
CA VAL A 131 -9.61 12.41 9.03
C VAL A 131 -9.65 11.60 10.33
N CYS A 132 -9.40 10.30 10.23
CA CYS A 132 -9.42 9.35 11.34
C CYS A 132 -8.02 8.74 11.52
N ILE A 133 -7.60 8.54 12.76
CA ILE A 133 -6.41 7.72 13.08
C ILE A 133 -6.88 6.27 13.26
N PRO A 134 -6.08 5.24 12.90
CA PRO A 134 -6.42 3.88 13.26
C PRO A 134 -6.72 3.78 14.76
N SER A 135 -7.96 3.37 15.04
CA SER A 135 -8.38 2.86 16.33
C SER A 135 -8.45 3.86 17.49
N GLU A 136 -8.40 5.18 17.26
CA GLU A 136 -8.62 6.20 18.30
C GLU A 136 -9.35 7.45 17.77
N ASN A 137 -10.21 8.02 18.62
CA ASN A 137 -10.77 9.35 18.38
C ASN A 137 -9.69 10.42 18.55
N TYR A 138 -9.12 10.87 17.43
CA TYR A 138 -8.21 12.00 17.42
C TYR A 138 -8.95 13.32 17.20
N SER A 139 -8.86 14.23 18.17
CA SER A 139 -9.50 15.54 18.04
C SER A 139 -8.58 16.52 17.31
N TRP A 140 -8.76 16.62 15.99
CA TRP A 140 -8.16 17.69 15.18
C TRP A 140 -8.52 19.10 15.71
N ALA A 141 -9.68 19.25 16.35
CA ALA A 141 -10.10 20.50 16.96
C ALA A 141 -9.17 20.94 18.10
N ASN A 142 -8.69 20.01 18.93
CA ASN A 142 -7.75 20.33 20.02
C ASN A 142 -6.41 20.82 19.47
N GLU A 143 -5.88 20.15 18.45
CA GLU A 143 -4.63 20.55 17.80
C GLU A 143 -4.79 21.90 17.10
N LYS A 144 -5.89 22.09 16.37
CA LYS A 144 -6.23 23.37 15.75
C LYS A 144 -6.24 24.48 16.78
N GLN A 145 -6.85 24.28 17.94
CA GLN A 145 -6.90 25.27 19.01
C GLN A 145 -5.50 25.61 19.55
N VAL A 146 -4.59 24.62 19.67
CA VAL A 146 -3.19 24.88 20.05
C VAL A 146 -2.50 25.77 19.01
N VAL A 147 -2.68 25.49 17.72
CA VAL A 147 -2.13 26.30 16.62
C VAL A 147 -2.75 27.70 16.63
N GLU A 148 -4.08 27.82 16.74
CA GLU A 148 -4.79 29.10 16.78
C GLU A 148 -4.32 29.97 17.94
N ASN A 149 -4.16 29.41 19.14
CA ASN A 149 -3.66 30.13 20.31
C ASN A 149 -2.24 30.68 20.09
N LEU A 150 -1.40 29.96 19.35
CA LEU A 150 -0.03 30.38 19.04
C LEU A 150 0.02 31.60 18.11
N PHE A 151 -0.90 31.71 17.14
CA PHE A 151 -0.95 32.81 16.17
C PHE A 151 -1.83 33.99 16.59
N ARG A 152 -2.91 33.72 17.33
CA ARG A 152 -3.89 34.74 17.73
C ARG A 152 -3.37 35.64 18.84
N ASN A 153 -2.85 35.03 19.90
CA ASN A 153 -2.54 35.74 21.14
C ASN A 153 -1.05 36.06 21.26
N SER A 154 -0.73 37.07 22.07
CA SER A 154 0.64 37.25 22.54
C SER A 154 0.97 36.17 23.56
N ASN A 155 2.07 35.47 23.33
CA ASN A 155 2.50 34.34 24.15
C ASN A 155 3.45 34.85 25.24
N TYR A 156 2.98 34.89 26.49
CA TYR A 156 3.78 35.39 27.61
C TYR A 156 4.88 34.40 28.03
N VAL A 157 6.05 34.93 28.37
CA VAL A 157 7.24 34.17 28.76
C VAL A 157 7.30 34.04 30.28
N GLY A 158 7.01 32.84 30.78
CA GLY A 158 7.02 32.50 32.20
C GLY A 158 5.72 32.88 32.92
N ASN A 159 5.62 32.51 34.20
CA ASN A 159 4.44 32.80 35.00
C ASN A 159 4.53 34.21 35.59
N THR A 160 3.50 35.03 35.39
CA THR A 160 3.28 36.27 36.13
C THR A 160 2.96 35.91 37.59
N LEU A 161 4.00 35.81 38.42
CA LEU A 161 3.82 35.61 39.86
C LEU A 161 3.18 36.86 40.47
N PRO A 162 2.06 36.73 41.20
CA PRO A 162 1.55 37.81 42.03
C PRO A 162 2.69 38.22 42.98
N ASN A 163 3.06 39.51 42.97
CA ASN A 163 4.18 40.09 43.75
C ASN A 163 5.60 40.02 43.13
N SER A 164 5.76 39.73 41.83
CA SER A 164 7.07 39.84 41.19
C SER A 164 7.49 41.31 40.98
N LYS A 165 8.71 41.69 41.40
CA LYS A 165 9.32 43.03 41.19
C LYS A 165 9.69 43.32 39.71
N ARG A 166 9.14 42.59 38.75
CA ARG A 166 9.41 42.85 37.33
C ARG A 166 8.59 44.04 36.86
N ASP A 167 9.26 45.05 36.30
CA ASP A 167 8.62 46.25 35.74
C ASP A 167 7.99 46.00 34.35
N PHE A 168 8.43 44.92 33.68
CA PHE A 168 8.01 44.56 32.33
C PHE A 168 7.64 43.07 32.25
N ASP A 169 6.55 42.80 31.54
CA ASP A 169 6.18 41.49 31.04
C ASP A 169 6.86 41.24 29.69
N GLN A 170 7.19 39.97 29.45
CA GLN A 170 7.82 39.49 28.23
C GLN A 170 6.81 38.65 27.47
N ALA A 171 6.59 38.95 26.20
CA ALA A 171 5.70 38.19 25.33
C ALA A 171 6.29 38.04 23.94
N PHE A 172 5.83 37.07 23.16
CA PHE A 172 6.19 36.96 21.75
C PHE A 172 4.98 36.65 20.88
N ASP A 173 5.07 37.11 19.64
CA ASP A 173 4.05 36.98 18.62
C ASP A 173 4.59 36.18 17.44
N LEU A 174 3.77 35.31 16.88
CA LEU A 174 4.06 34.58 15.65
C LEU A 174 3.27 35.20 14.50
N ILE A 175 4.00 35.68 13.50
CA ILE A 175 3.46 36.35 12.33
C ILE A 175 3.82 35.51 11.11
N SER A 176 2.79 35.08 10.38
CA SER A 176 2.93 34.35 9.13
C SER A 176 1.86 34.82 8.14
N THR A 177 2.28 35.02 6.88
CA THR A 177 1.41 35.45 5.78
C THR A 177 0.94 34.28 4.92
N LYS A 178 1.72 33.20 4.80
CA LYS A 178 1.37 31.98 4.04
C LYS A 178 2.33 30.82 4.35
N TYR A 179 1.85 29.58 4.30
CA TYR A 179 2.65 28.37 4.55
C TYR A 179 2.59 27.42 3.34
N ILE A 180 3.74 27.08 2.75
CA ILE A 180 3.78 26.20 1.58
C ILE A 180 4.73 25.03 1.85
N GLY A 181 4.17 23.94 2.39
CA GLY A 181 4.83 22.64 2.45
C GLY A 181 4.46 21.75 1.27
N THR A 182 5.31 20.77 0.95
CA THR A 182 4.97 19.64 0.07
C THR A 182 4.79 18.37 0.90
N GLU A 183 4.24 17.31 0.30
CA GLU A 183 4.11 15.98 0.93
C GLU A 183 5.46 15.42 1.42
N ASP A 184 6.56 15.75 0.74
CA ASP A 184 7.88 15.21 1.08
C ASP A 184 8.68 16.11 2.04
N SER A 185 8.60 17.43 1.88
CA SER A 185 9.33 18.41 2.70
C SER A 185 8.81 19.84 2.52
N GLY A 186 9.21 20.75 3.41
CA GLY A 186 8.93 22.18 3.27
C GLY A 186 9.93 23.06 4.01
N ILE A 187 10.18 24.25 3.48
CA ILE A 187 10.88 25.33 4.19
C ILE A 187 9.92 26.50 4.28
N ASN A 188 9.48 26.81 5.49
CA ASN A 188 8.55 27.90 5.76
C ASN A 188 9.25 29.02 6.50
N SER A 189 9.00 30.28 6.13
CA SER A 189 9.55 31.45 6.81
C SER A 189 8.48 32.08 7.72
N ILE A 190 8.73 32.12 9.03
CA ILE A 190 7.88 32.77 10.03
C ILE A 190 8.61 33.99 10.58
N LEU A 191 7.89 35.05 10.88
CA LEU A 191 8.39 36.19 11.61
C LEU A 191 7.99 36.07 13.09
N ILE A 192 8.97 36.10 13.99
CA ILE A 192 8.74 36.06 15.44
C ILE A 192 9.03 37.44 16.00
N GLU A 193 8.03 38.10 16.55
CA GLU A 193 8.19 39.40 17.20
C GLU A 193 8.19 39.24 18.72
N GLY A 194 9.34 39.49 19.35
CA GLY A 194 9.45 39.54 20.81
C GLY A 194 9.11 40.93 21.32
N LEU A 195 8.34 40.99 22.40
CA LEU A 195 7.79 42.19 23.01
C LEU A 195 8.26 42.35 24.46
N SER A 196 8.42 43.62 24.85
CA SER A 196 8.57 44.08 26.23
C SER A 196 7.41 45.01 26.56
N ILE A 197 6.57 44.64 27.52
CA ILE A 197 5.32 45.34 27.87
C ILE A 197 5.42 45.81 29.33
N PRO A 198 5.34 47.11 29.64
CA PRO A 198 5.32 47.58 31.02
C PRO A 198 4.06 47.07 31.74
N LYS A 199 4.17 46.57 32.97
CA LYS A 199 3.01 45.98 33.68
C LYS A 199 1.81 46.92 33.85
N ASP A 200 2.07 48.22 33.95
CA ASP A 200 1.05 49.23 34.23
C ASP A 200 0.37 49.77 32.96
N THR A 201 0.77 49.30 31.77
CA THR A 201 0.21 49.77 30.49
C THR A 201 0.13 48.64 29.46
N ASN A 202 -0.83 48.68 28.55
CA ASN A 202 -0.84 47.80 27.38
C ASN A 202 0.08 48.30 26.24
N SER A 203 0.99 49.25 26.52
CA SER A 203 1.84 49.85 25.50
C SER A 203 3.10 49.01 25.24
N ILE A 204 3.45 48.78 23.98
CA ILE A 204 4.68 48.07 23.63
C ILE A 204 5.87 49.01 23.85
N SER A 205 6.73 48.68 24.80
CA SER A 205 7.92 49.47 25.16
C SER A 205 9.19 49.07 24.41
N GLY A 206 9.19 47.91 23.75
CA GLY A 206 10.27 47.44 22.90
C GLY A 206 9.85 46.23 22.08
N SER A 207 10.32 46.15 20.84
CA SER A 207 10.06 45.04 19.92
C SER A 207 11.35 44.52 19.30
N ASN A 208 11.41 43.22 19.01
CA ASN A 208 12.50 42.61 18.24
C ASN A 208 11.93 41.54 17.32
N LYS A 209 12.12 41.69 16.00
CA LYS A 209 11.60 40.76 15.00
C LYS A 209 12.71 39.83 14.50
N LEU A 210 12.45 38.53 14.50
CA LEU A 210 13.34 37.49 13.99
C LEU A 210 12.68 36.76 12.83
N ARG A 211 13.35 36.72 11.67
CA ARG A 211 12.92 35.82 10.60
C ARG A 211 13.49 34.42 10.84
N VAL A 212 12.60 33.45 10.83
CA VAL A 212 12.87 32.07 11.19
C VAL A 212 12.38 31.15 10.08
N ASN A 213 13.32 30.46 9.42
CA ASN A 213 12.99 29.43 8.45
C ASN A 213 12.92 28.08 9.15
N ILE A 214 11.77 27.44 9.09
CA ILE A 214 11.54 26.12 9.65
C ILE A 214 11.53 25.11 8.52
N GLN A 215 12.44 24.15 8.63
CA GLN A 215 12.49 23.01 7.73
C GLN A 215 11.75 21.84 8.38
N VAL A 216 10.74 21.33 7.69
CA VAL A 216 10.00 20.12 8.08
C VAL A 216 10.38 19.00 7.11
N ASN A 217 10.74 17.85 7.66
CA ASN A 217 10.98 16.63 6.92
C ASN A 217 9.83 15.66 7.17
N SER A 218 9.48 14.87 6.14
CA SER A 218 8.64 13.69 6.32
C SER A 218 9.52 12.47 6.61
N GLU A 219 9.12 11.65 7.57
CA GLU A 219 9.74 10.35 7.89
C GLU A 219 8.65 9.28 7.94
N THR A 220 8.92 8.08 7.40
CA THR A 220 8.04 6.93 7.59
C THR A 220 8.58 6.16 8.81
N SER A 221 7.81 6.11 9.90
CA SER A 221 8.15 5.28 11.04
C SER A 221 7.99 3.79 10.69
N GLU A 222 8.54 2.91 11.52
CA GLU A 222 8.32 1.46 11.38
C GLU A 222 6.82 1.13 11.41
N THR A 223 6.07 1.70 12.36
CA THR A 223 4.61 1.55 12.46
C THR A 223 3.88 2.01 11.20
N GLY A 224 4.34 3.10 10.57
CA GLY A 224 3.72 3.67 9.37
C GLY A 224 4.11 2.97 8.07
N PHE A 225 5.05 2.02 8.10
CA PHE A 225 5.46 1.29 6.89
C PHE A 225 4.29 0.45 6.37
N GLY A 226 3.92 0.65 5.10
CA GLY A 226 2.81 -0.07 4.48
C GLY A 226 3.25 -1.42 3.95
N PHE A 227 2.98 -2.51 4.66
CA PHE A 227 3.17 -3.85 4.07
C PHE A 227 2.01 -4.22 3.14
N PHE A 228 0.84 -3.63 3.34
CA PHE A 228 -0.23 -3.59 2.35
C PHE A 228 -0.56 -2.16 1.97
N SER A 229 -0.79 -1.94 0.68
CA SER A 229 -1.42 -0.72 0.19
C SER A 229 -2.42 -1.03 -0.91
N ALA A 230 -3.65 -0.54 -0.77
CA ALA A 230 -4.74 -0.73 -1.72
C ALA A 230 -5.44 0.60 -2.06
N GLY A 231 -5.95 0.76 -3.28
CA GLY A 231 -6.70 1.92 -3.80
C GLY A 231 -5.86 2.77 -4.76
N GLU A 232 -6.21 2.87 -6.04
CA GLU A 232 -5.46 3.68 -7.03
C GLU A 232 -5.90 5.15 -7.03
N ASN A 233 -7.21 5.38 -6.98
CA ASN A 233 -7.81 6.70 -7.16
C ASN A 233 -9.10 6.87 -6.32
N ASN A 234 -9.66 8.09 -6.32
CA ASN A 234 -10.83 8.41 -5.50
C ASN A 234 -12.08 7.56 -5.81
N SER A 235 -12.17 7.01 -7.03
CA SER A 235 -13.34 6.23 -7.47
C SER A 235 -13.37 4.81 -6.90
N ASP A 236 -12.24 4.30 -6.42
CA ASP A 236 -12.13 2.93 -5.92
C ASP A 236 -12.82 2.79 -4.54
N LYS A 237 -12.76 3.81 -3.68
CA LYS A 237 -13.44 3.89 -2.37
C LYS A 237 -13.33 2.57 -1.58
N THR A 238 -14.46 2.03 -1.15
CA THR A 238 -14.58 0.80 -0.36
C THR A 238 -14.32 -0.47 -1.17
N ASP A 239 -14.20 -0.39 -2.49
CA ASP A 239 -14.19 -1.54 -3.38
C ASP A 239 -12.79 -2.14 -3.58
N SER A 240 -11.75 -1.47 -3.08
CA SER A 240 -10.34 -1.87 -3.29
C SER A 240 -9.78 -2.82 -2.26
N LEU A 241 -10.48 -3.07 -1.15
CA LEU A 241 -9.94 -3.85 -0.04
C LEU A 241 -10.97 -4.86 0.50
N PHE A 242 -10.57 -6.12 0.49
CA PHE A 242 -11.21 -7.20 1.23
C PHE A 242 -10.10 -8.11 1.76
N ILE A 243 -9.96 -8.21 3.08
CA ILE A 243 -8.88 -8.97 3.74
C ILE A 243 -9.41 -10.01 4.73
N GLY A 244 -10.46 -10.73 4.31
CA GLY A 244 -11.05 -11.81 5.09
C GLY A 244 -10.09 -12.96 5.39
N ASN A 245 -10.21 -13.49 6.61
CA ASN A 245 -9.45 -14.64 7.13
C ASN A 245 -7.92 -14.49 6.99
N LEU A 246 -7.42 -13.27 7.14
CA LEU A 246 -6.00 -12.91 7.10
C LEU A 246 -5.40 -12.94 8.52
N ASN A 247 -4.30 -13.64 8.70
CA ASN A 247 -3.52 -13.64 9.93
C ASN A 247 -2.14 -13.04 9.66
N ILE A 248 -1.81 -11.94 10.33
CA ILE A 248 -0.52 -11.28 10.19
C ILE A 248 0.36 -11.71 11.36
N THR A 249 1.50 -12.31 11.03
CA THR A 249 2.49 -12.75 12.01
C THR A 249 3.71 -11.82 11.94
N PRO A 250 3.82 -10.84 12.87
CA PRO A 250 5.03 -10.03 12.96
C PRO A 250 6.21 -10.88 13.44
N PHE A 251 7.31 -10.84 12.70
CA PHE A 251 8.56 -11.50 13.06
C PHE A 251 9.50 -10.50 13.74
N ASN A 252 10.16 -10.90 14.83
CA ASN A 252 11.07 -10.05 15.61
C ASN A 252 10.46 -8.69 16.05
N GLU A 253 9.23 -8.69 16.57
CA GLU A 253 8.52 -7.50 17.03
C GLU A 253 8.30 -6.41 15.95
N ALA A 254 8.40 -6.80 14.66
CA ALA A 254 8.20 -5.88 13.55
C ALA A 254 6.84 -5.20 13.60
N LYS A 255 6.83 -3.90 13.28
CA LYS A 255 5.62 -3.08 13.20
C LYS A 255 5.35 -2.65 11.76
N GLY A 256 4.08 -2.45 11.42
CA GLY A 256 3.70 -2.00 10.08
C GLY A 256 2.19 -1.88 9.93
N SER A 257 1.78 -1.22 8.85
CA SER A 257 0.40 -0.83 8.59
C SER A 257 -0.17 -1.44 7.32
N ILE A 258 -1.50 -1.57 7.31
CA ILE A 258 -2.31 -1.70 6.10
C ILE A 258 -2.76 -0.31 5.70
N ILE A 259 -2.41 0.12 4.49
CA ILE A 259 -2.75 1.46 3.98
C ILE A 259 -3.88 1.33 2.97
N TRP A 260 -5.06 1.78 3.37
CA TRP A 260 -6.19 1.95 2.48
C TRP A 260 -6.21 3.37 1.93
N ARG A 261 -5.95 3.51 0.64
CA ARG A 261 -5.88 4.80 -0.06
C ARG A 261 -7.26 5.19 -0.53
N MET A 262 -7.94 6.00 0.27
CA MET A 262 -9.18 6.68 -0.08
C MET A 262 -9.30 8.00 0.70
N ASN A 263 -10.09 8.94 0.18
CA ASN A 263 -10.53 10.11 0.93
C ASN A 263 -11.67 9.73 1.87
N ILE A 264 -11.75 10.40 3.03
CA ILE A 264 -12.87 10.36 3.96
C ILE A 264 -13.50 11.75 3.99
N ASN A 265 -14.79 11.87 3.70
CA ASN A 265 -15.42 13.18 3.59
C ASN A 265 -16.07 13.65 4.89
N ASN A 266 -16.39 12.73 5.79
CA ASN A 266 -17.04 13.04 7.07
C ASN A 266 -16.51 12.13 8.19
N ASN A 267 -16.46 12.66 9.41
CA ASN A 267 -16.12 11.90 10.63
C ASN A 267 -17.07 10.73 10.88
N ASP A 268 -18.33 10.79 10.41
CA ASP A 268 -19.28 9.66 10.54
C ASP A 268 -18.86 8.43 9.70
N GLU A 269 -17.97 8.61 8.71
CA GLU A 269 -17.37 7.53 7.93
C GLU A 269 -16.18 6.88 8.68
N CYS A 270 -15.74 7.43 9.82
CA CYS A 270 -14.77 6.82 10.73
C CYS A 270 -15.39 5.64 11.50
N GLN A 271 -15.94 4.66 10.79
CA GLN A 271 -16.50 3.43 11.35
C GLN A 271 -15.38 2.42 11.70
N ASP A 272 -15.75 1.24 12.16
CA ASP A 272 -14.79 0.15 12.35
C ASP A 272 -14.20 -0.26 10.99
N PHE A 273 -12.96 0.16 10.72
CA PHE A 273 -12.30 -0.15 9.47
C PHE A 273 -11.96 -1.64 9.32
N GLN A 274 -11.96 -2.42 10.40
CA GLN A 274 -11.84 -3.88 10.30
C GLN A 274 -13.12 -4.48 9.74
N GLU A 275 -14.28 -4.07 10.26
CA GLU A 275 -15.60 -4.45 9.71
C GLU A 275 -15.71 -4.00 8.25
N LEU A 276 -15.35 -2.74 7.96
CA LEU A 276 -15.41 -2.21 6.60
C LEU A 276 -14.47 -2.92 5.63
N ALA A 277 -13.34 -3.47 6.08
CA ALA A 277 -12.41 -4.25 5.28
C ALA A 277 -12.74 -5.77 5.26
N MET A 278 -13.89 -6.16 5.84
CA MET A 278 -14.33 -7.56 6.01
C MET A 278 -13.28 -8.42 6.74
N ALA A 279 -12.64 -7.82 7.74
CA ALA A 279 -11.50 -8.35 8.48
C ALA A 279 -11.86 -8.85 9.89
N GLU A 280 -13.14 -9.12 10.19
CA GLU A 280 -13.59 -9.53 11.52
C GLU A 280 -12.91 -10.82 12.02
N ASN A 281 -12.65 -11.76 11.10
CA ASN A 281 -11.92 -13.01 11.38
C ASN A 281 -10.40 -12.86 11.15
N ALA A 282 -9.91 -11.65 10.90
CA ALA A 282 -8.50 -11.40 10.65
C ALA A 282 -7.75 -11.12 11.97
N SER A 283 -6.54 -11.64 12.08
CA SER A 283 -5.60 -11.30 13.15
C SER A 283 -4.64 -10.25 12.62
N LEU A 284 -4.94 -8.98 12.89
CA LEU A 284 -4.16 -7.83 12.42
C LEU A 284 -3.29 -7.25 13.55
N PRO A 285 -2.18 -6.54 13.24
CA PRO A 285 -1.39 -5.85 14.25
C PRO A 285 -2.27 -4.93 15.11
N ALA A 286 -2.12 -5.03 16.43
CA ALA A 286 -2.87 -4.25 17.39
C ALA A 286 -2.63 -2.73 17.27
N ASN A 287 -3.50 -1.96 17.91
CA ASN A 287 -3.44 -0.49 17.99
C ASN A 287 -2.04 -0.04 18.46
N GLY A 288 -1.42 0.90 17.72
CA GLY A 288 -0.05 1.37 17.97
C GLY A 288 1.08 0.55 17.32
N ASN A 289 0.78 -0.62 16.73
CA ASN A 289 1.74 -1.41 15.95
C ASN A 289 1.49 -1.34 14.42
N GLY A 290 0.57 -0.48 14.01
CA GLY A 290 0.35 -0.01 12.64
C GLY A 290 -1.10 -0.13 12.17
N GLY A 291 -1.81 -1.23 12.39
CA GLY A 291 -3.27 -1.32 12.13
C GLY A 291 -3.68 -0.96 10.69
N ILE A 292 -4.96 -0.61 10.48
CA ILE A 292 -5.48 -0.13 9.19
C ILE A 292 -5.52 1.40 9.18
N TRP A 293 -4.73 2.03 8.31
CA TRP A 293 -4.74 3.46 8.05
C TRP A 293 -5.54 3.79 6.80
N ILE A 294 -6.42 4.78 6.90
CA ILE A 294 -7.07 5.36 5.73
C ILE A 294 -6.39 6.69 5.40
N GLN A 295 -5.60 6.70 4.33
CA GLN A 295 -4.94 7.92 3.87
C GLN A 295 -4.67 7.86 2.35
N PRO A 296 -5.06 8.90 1.58
CA PRO A 296 -4.87 8.98 0.13
C PRO A 296 -3.41 9.37 -0.20
N LEU A 297 -2.47 8.50 0.15
CA LEU A 297 -1.04 8.69 -0.09
C LEU A 297 -0.72 8.65 -1.59
N ASN A 298 0.29 9.41 -2.00
CA ASN A 298 0.77 9.32 -3.38
C ASN A 298 1.37 7.95 -3.65
N LEU A 299 1.18 7.48 -4.88
CA LEU A 299 1.86 6.29 -5.36
C LEU A 299 3.37 6.55 -5.44
N PRO A 300 4.19 5.60 -4.96
CA PRO A 300 5.62 5.72 -5.07
C PRO A 300 6.03 5.66 -6.55
N LYS A 301 7.11 6.36 -6.91
CA LYS A 301 7.61 6.33 -8.29
C LYS A 301 8.16 4.93 -8.61
N GLN A 302 7.71 4.35 -9.72
CA GLN A 302 8.24 3.08 -10.20
C GLN A 302 9.76 3.20 -10.46
N PRO A 303 10.58 2.23 -10.01
CA PRO A 303 12.02 2.26 -10.24
C PRO A 303 12.34 2.19 -11.74
N ARG A 304 13.37 2.94 -12.17
CA ARG A 304 13.85 2.88 -13.55
C ARG A 304 14.63 1.59 -13.77
N LEU A 305 14.12 0.72 -14.63
CA LEU A 305 14.73 -0.56 -14.96
C LEU A 305 15.87 -0.40 -15.98
N LYS A 306 16.91 -1.23 -15.83
CA LYS A 306 18.06 -1.31 -16.74
C LYS A 306 18.30 -2.77 -17.12
N ASN A 307 18.82 -3.01 -18.33
CA ASN A 307 19.20 -4.33 -18.84
C ASN A 307 18.06 -5.37 -18.72
N VAL A 308 16.89 -5.02 -19.23
CA VAL A 308 15.69 -5.86 -19.17
C VAL A 308 15.79 -6.99 -20.20
N ILE A 309 15.73 -8.23 -19.74
CA ILE A 309 15.71 -9.43 -20.57
C ILE A 309 14.24 -9.78 -20.85
N ASP A 310 13.81 -9.70 -22.11
CA ASP A 310 12.44 -10.03 -22.51
C ASP A 310 12.29 -11.55 -22.73
N ILE A 311 11.36 -12.17 -21.99
CA ILE A 311 11.10 -13.61 -22.04
C ILE A 311 9.75 -13.91 -22.73
N GLY A 312 8.88 -12.91 -22.88
CA GLY A 312 7.53 -13.10 -23.45
C GLY A 312 6.54 -13.76 -22.48
N THR A 313 5.55 -14.47 -23.02
CA THR A 313 4.54 -15.18 -22.21
C THR A 313 5.09 -16.52 -21.71
N LEU A 314 4.96 -16.75 -20.41
CA LEU A 314 5.35 -17.99 -19.75
C LEU A 314 4.14 -18.84 -19.43
N ILE A 315 4.12 -20.06 -19.96
CA ILE A 315 3.17 -21.11 -19.56
C ILE A 315 4.00 -22.25 -18.98
N CYS A 316 3.92 -22.43 -17.67
CA CYS A 316 4.80 -23.29 -16.89
C CYS A 316 4.09 -24.55 -16.41
N THR A 317 3.73 -25.41 -17.37
CA THR A 317 3.25 -26.77 -17.10
C THR A 317 4.34 -27.64 -16.49
N GLN A 318 3.96 -28.77 -15.88
CA GLN A 318 4.92 -29.75 -15.36
C GLN A 318 6.00 -30.12 -16.39
N LYS A 319 5.57 -30.45 -17.62
CA LYS A 319 6.49 -30.82 -18.71
C LYS A 319 7.49 -29.71 -19.02
N ARG A 320 7.02 -28.46 -19.19
CA ARG A 320 7.89 -27.32 -19.49
C ARG A 320 8.83 -26.97 -18.34
N TYR A 321 8.39 -27.16 -17.09
CA TYR A 321 9.26 -26.95 -15.94
C TYR A 321 10.39 -28.00 -15.87
N GLU A 322 10.10 -29.26 -16.20
CA GLU A 322 11.07 -30.37 -16.17
C GLU A 322 12.13 -30.29 -17.29
N GLU A 323 11.88 -29.53 -18.36
CA GLU A 323 12.84 -29.31 -19.44
C GLU A 323 14.15 -28.67 -18.98
N ASN A 324 15.26 -29.13 -19.57
CA ASN A 324 16.58 -28.53 -19.36
C ASN A 324 16.62 -27.12 -19.98
N ASN A 325 17.08 -26.12 -19.21
CA ASN A 325 17.08 -24.70 -19.58
C ASN A 325 15.69 -24.07 -19.81
N SER A 326 14.68 -24.56 -19.10
CA SER A 326 13.34 -23.98 -19.12
C SER A 326 13.33 -22.49 -18.74
N SER A 327 12.58 -21.67 -19.48
CA SER A 327 12.29 -20.28 -19.13
C SER A 327 11.41 -20.13 -17.88
N CYS A 328 10.85 -21.24 -17.38
CA CYS A 328 10.15 -21.31 -16.10
C CYS A 328 11.09 -21.40 -14.89
N LYS A 329 12.42 -21.40 -15.08
CA LYS A 329 13.43 -21.39 -14.02
C LYS A 329 14.35 -20.18 -14.21
N LEU A 330 14.18 -19.14 -13.40
CA LEU A 330 14.93 -17.90 -13.49
C LEU A 330 15.96 -17.76 -12.38
N SER A 331 17.15 -17.28 -12.73
CA SER A 331 18.21 -16.96 -11.77
C SER A 331 19.03 -15.73 -12.20
N ALA A 332 19.44 -14.95 -11.21
CA ALA A 332 20.37 -13.85 -11.40
C ALA A 332 21.79 -14.34 -11.73
N GLY A 333 22.12 -15.61 -11.45
CA GLY A 333 23.47 -16.16 -11.63
C GLY A 333 24.49 -15.33 -10.86
N ASN A 334 25.56 -14.89 -11.53
CA ASN A 334 26.61 -14.05 -10.93
C ASN A 334 26.31 -12.55 -10.97
N SER A 335 25.15 -12.13 -11.48
CA SER A 335 24.81 -10.71 -11.58
C SER A 335 24.20 -10.21 -10.27
N PRO A 336 24.60 -9.02 -9.78
CA PRO A 336 24.03 -8.47 -8.56
C PRO A 336 22.53 -8.22 -8.66
N GLN A 337 22.04 -7.96 -9.88
CA GLN A 337 20.62 -7.80 -10.16
C GLN A 337 20.33 -8.15 -11.61
N LYS A 338 19.28 -8.95 -11.85
CA LYS A 338 18.69 -9.13 -13.19
C LYS A 338 17.26 -8.65 -13.23
N THR A 339 16.86 -8.13 -14.39
CA THR A 339 15.47 -7.74 -14.65
C THR A 339 14.94 -8.59 -15.80
N PHE A 340 13.82 -9.27 -15.58
CA PHE A 340 13.14 -10.07 -16.60
C PHE A 340 11.80 -9.44 -16.91
N ARG A 341 11.47 -9.30 -18.20
CA ARG A 341 10.16 -8.86 -18.66
C ARG A 341 9.35 -10.07 -19.10
N ILE A 342 8.16 -10.18 -18.54
CA ILE A 342 7.22 -11.28 -18.78
C ILE A 342 5.90 -10.66 -19.23
N TYR A 343 5.32 -11.16 -20.32
CA TYR A 343 4.06 -10.63 -20.84
C TYR A 343 2.89 -11.14 -19.98
N SER A 344 2.75 -12.45 -19.84
CA SER A 344 1.93 -13.06 -18.79
C SER A 344 2.64 -14.30 -18.24
N LEU A 345 2.36 -14.65 -16.99
CA LEU A 345 2.86 -15.85 -16.33
C LEU A 345 1.69 -16.73 -15.91
N PHE A 346 1.64 -17.95 -16.44
CA PHE A 346 0.62 -18.93 -16.10
C PHE A 346 1.28 -20.21 -15.61
N ALA A 347 1.07 -20.56 -14.34
CA ALA A 347 1.41 -21.86 -13.79
C ALA A 347 0.15 -22.40 -13.10
N ARG A 348 -0.63 -23.20 -13.84
CA ARG A 348 -1.92 -23.71 -13.39
C ARG A 348 -2.04 -25.21 -13.62
N GLY A 349 -2.70 -25.91 -12.70
CA GLY A 349 -2.88 -27.36 -12.76
C GLY A 349 -1.79 -28.15 -12.02
N PRO A 350 -2.00 -29.46 -11.82
CA PRO A 350 -1.09 -30.33 -11.07
C PRO A 350 0.33 -30.33 -11.64
N GLY A 351 1.32 -30.15 -10.78
CA GLY A 351 2.75 -30.17 -11.16
C GLY A 351 3.26 -28.92 -11.89
N SER A 352 2.39 -27.96 -12.22
CA SER A 352 2.77 -26.68 -12.82
C SER A 352 3.58 -25.81 -11.85
N LYS A 353 4.72 -25.29 -12.30
CA LYS A 353 5.67 -24.60 -11.41
C LYS A 353 6.47 -23.54 -12.14
N PHE A 354 6.50 -22.34 -11.57
CA PHE A 354 7.43 -21.28 -11.94
C PHE A 354 8.44 -21.08 -10.81
N GLU A 355 9.73 -21.03 -11.13
CA GLU A 355 10.82 -20.97 -10.16
C GLU A 355 11.69 -19.73 -10.35
N VAL A 356 12.00 -19.07 -9.24
CA VAL A 356 12.92 -17.95 -9.17
C VAL A 356 13.90 -18.19 -8.02
N SER A 357 15.21 -18.11 -8.32
CA SER A 357 16.29 -18.25 -7.34
C SER A 357 17.01 -16.91 -7.16
N THR A 358 16.98 -16.39 -5.93
CA THR A 358 17.64 -15.13 -5.52
C THR A 358 18.61 -15.37 -4.38
N THR A 359 19.52 -14.42 -4.13
CA THR A 359 20.36 -14.38 -2.93
C THR A 359 20.54 -12.93 -2.49
N ASP A 360 21.09 -12.69 -1.29
CA ASP A 360 21.40 -11.34 -0.82
C ASP A 360 22.37 -10.59 -1.75
N SER A 361 23.21 -11.33 -2.50
CA SER A 361 24.13 -10.77 -3.48
C SER A 361 23.60 -10.73 -4.90
N SER A 362 22.48 -11.40 -5.20
CA SER A 362 21.96 -11.61 -6.56
C SER A 362 20.43 -11.52 -6.59
N LYS A 363 19.92 -10.31 -6.86
CA LYS A 363 18.49 -9.97 -6.78
C LYS A 363 17.78 -10.07 -8.12
N ILE A 364 16.45 -10.21 -8.11
CA ILE A 364 15.64 -10.30 -9.33
C ILE A 364 14.48 -9.30 -9.29
N ILE A 365 14.29 -8.60 -10.41
CA ILE A 365 13.08 -7.83 -10.70
C ILE A 365 12.32 -8.51 -11.84
N LEU A 366 11.04 -8.81 -11.62
CA LEU A 366 10.12 -9.25 -12.67
C LEU A 366 9.26 -8.06 -13.11
N GLU A 367 9.44 -7.58 -14.35
CA GLU A 367 8.57 -6.60 -14.99
C GLU A 367 7.43 -7.34 -15.71
N ILE A 368 6.24 -7.33 -15.12
CA ILE A 368 5.06 -8.02 -15.64
C ILE A 368 4.25 -7.03 -16.48
N MET A 369 4.00 -7.35 -17.75
CA MET A 369 3.22 -6.49 -18.64
C MET A 369 1.73 -6.87 -18.72
N GLY A 370 1.35 -7.98 -18.11
CA GLY A 370 0.03 -8.55 -18.13
C GLY A 370 -0.32 -9.22 -16.81
N ASP A 371 -0.71 -10.48 -16.87
CA ASP A 371 -1.30 -11.18 -15.73
C ASP A 371 -0.36 -12.25 -15.16
N ILE A 372 -0.51 -12.51 -13.86
CA ILE A 372 0.03 -13.69 -13.19
C ILE A 372 -1.14 -14.57 -12.76
N ASP A 373 -1.13 -15.84 -13.14
CA ASP A 373 -2.06 -16.87 -12.68
C ASP A 373 -1.29 -18.06 -12.11
N ILE A 374 -1.33 -18.20 -10.79
CA ILE A 374 -0.78 -19.32 -10.03
C ILE A 374 -1.94 -20.00 -9.30
N SER A 375 -2.60 -20.94 -9.97
CA SER A 375 -3.84 -21.51 -9.46
C SER A 375 -3.99 -23.01 -9.70
N ASN A 376 -5.00 -23.64 -9.10
CA ASN A 376 -5.33 -25.05 -9.26
C ASN A 376 -4.12 -25.98 -9.07
N GLU A 377 -3.48 -25.92 -7.89
CA GLU A 377 -2.25 -26.64 -7.55
C GLU A 377 -0.95 -26.12 -8.19
N GLY A 378 -1.01 -25.09 -9.02
CA GLY A 378 0.18 -24.41 -9.53
C GLY A 378 1.00 -23.72 -8.43
N ILE A 379 2.31 -23.59 -8.64
CA ILE A 379 3.23 -23.08 -7.60
C ILE A 379 4.16 -22.00 -8.14
N PHE A 380 4.22 -20.88 -7.42
CA PHE A 380 5.30 -19.90 -7.54
C PHE A 380 6.39 -20.23 -6.51
N CYS A 381 7.47 -20.80 -6.99
CA CYS A 381 8.59 -21.23 -6.18
C CYS A 381 9.69 -20.17 -6.07
N HIS A 382 9.77 -19.49 -4.93
CA HIS A 382 10.88 -18.58 -4.63
C HIS A 382 11.92 -19.26 -3.72
N LYS A 383 13.17 -19.33 -4.16
CA LYS A 383 14.29 -19.99 -3.46
C LYS A 383 15.39 -19.00 -3.09
N ASN A 384 16.08 -19.27 -1.98
CA ASN A 384 17.36 -18.66 -1.66
C ASN A 384 18.51 -19.51 -2.23
N GLY A 385 19.05 -19.12 -3.38
CA GLY A 385 20.10 -19.86 -4.07
C GLY A 385 19.66 -21.29 -4.43
N SER A 386 20.40 -22.30 -3.96
CA SER A 386 20.11 -23.72 -4.20
C SER A 386 19.22 -24.36 -3.13
N GLU A 387 18.67 -23.58 -2.20
CA GLU A 387 17.79 -24.08 -1.14
C GLU A 387 16.42 -24.54 -1.67
N SER A 388 15.61 -25.12 -0.79
CA SER A 388 14.28 -25.62 -1.13
C SER A 388 13.30 -24.49 -1.47
N CYS A 389 12.19 -24.86 -2.12
CA CYS A 389 11.10 -23.96 -2.43
C CYS A 389 10.55 -23.26 -1.18
N GLY A 390 10.29 -21.95 -1.26
CA GLY A 390 9.72 -21.17 -0.15
C GLY A 390 10.74 -20.60 0.84
N THR A 391 12.04 -20.77 0.58
CA THR A 391 13.15 -20.19 1.38
C THR A 391 13.58 -18.80 0.93
N GLY A 392 13.12 -18.36 -0.25
CA GLY A 392 13.50 -17.08 -0.83
C GLY A 392 13.13 -15.90 0.06
N LYS A 393 14.06 -14.95 0.23
CA LYS A 393 13.85 -13.77 1.06
C LYS A 393 13.08 -12.69 0.27
N PRO A 394 11.97 -12.15 0.80
CA PRO A 394 11.10 -11.24 0.06
C PRO A 394 11.80 -9.96 -0.41
N GLU A 395 12.81 -9.48 0.32
CA GLU A 395 13.59 -8.29 -0.04
C GLU A 395 14.46 -8.47 -1.30
N ASN A 396 14.65 -9.70 -1.79
CA ASN A 396 15.51 -10.00 -2.94
C ASN A 396 14.72 -10.22 -4.24
N LEU A 397 13.38 -10.27 -4.16
CA LEU A 397 12.48 -10.43 -5.30
C LEU A 397 11.49 -9.26 -5.35
N THR A 398 11.51 -8.49 -6.44
CA THR A 398 10.51 -7.47 -6.71
C THR A 398 9.70 -7.82 -7.95
N ILE A 399 8.36 -7.77 -7.85
CA ILE A 399 7.43 -7.98 -8.95
C ILE A 399 6.78 -6.62 -9.26
N LEU A 400 7.07 -6.08 -10.44
CA LEU A 400 6.58 -4.78 -10.91
C LEU A 400 5.59 -4.98 -12.04
N PHE A 401 4.33 -4.61 -11.83
CA PHE A 401 3.37 -4.55 -12.92
C PHE A 401 3.53 -3.25 -13.69
N LYS A 402 3.59 -3.36 -15.01
CA LYS A 402 3.65 -2.22 -15.92
C LYS A 402 2.38 -2.17 -16.75
N GLN A 403 1.40 -1.50 -16.16
CA GLN A 403 0.09 -1.35 -16.76
C GLN A 403 -0.01 0.00 -17.48
N ARG A 404 -0.53 -0.01 -18.70
CA ARG A 404 -0.77 1.22 -19.48
C ARG A 404 -2.24 1.59 -19.60
N ASN A 405 -3.17 0.68 -19.37
CA ASN A 405 -4.60 1.01 -19.47
C ASN A 405 -5.07 1.81 -18.25
N ASN A 406 -6.08 2.62 -18.51
CA ASN A 406 -6.90 3.25 -17.49
C ASN A 406 -8.33 2.77 -17.74
N SER A 407 -8.71 1.63 -17.16
CA SER A 407 -10.03 1.07 -17.42
C SER A 407 -11.12 2.00 -16.88
N LYS A 408 -11.72 2.77 -17.79
CA LYS A 408 -12.79 3.72 -17.48
C LYS A 408 -14.14 3.02 -17.41
N ILE A 409 -14.34 1.99 -18.25
CA ILE A 409 -15.65 1.38 -18.49
C ILE A 409 -15.85 0.13 -17.64
N ASN A 410 -14.93 -0.85 -17.68
CA ASN A 410 -15.11 -2.15 -17.03
C ASN A 410 -14.12 -2.34 -15.86
N LYS A 411 -14.59 -2.11 -14.64
CA LYS A 411 -13.75 -2.07 -13.43
C LYS A 411 -13.85 -3.37 -12.63
N LEU A 412 -12.69 -3.98 -12.39
CA LEU A 412 -12.53 -5.08 -11.44
C LEU A 412 -12.46 -4.52 -10.02
N VAL A 413 -13.20 -5.13 -9.10
CA VAL A 413 -13.30 -4.73 -7.70
C VAL A 413 -13.36 -5.94 -6.79
N CYS A 414 -13.09 -5.76 -5.50
CA CYS A 414 -13.33 -6.80 -4.52
C CYS A 414 -14.83 -7.00 -4.33
N ASN A 415 -15.27 -8.26 -4.32
CA ASN A 415 -16.66 -8.61 -4.08
C ASN A 415 -16.97 -8.50 -2.59
N ARG A 416 -18.01 -7.73 -2.26
CA ARG A 416 -18.47 -7.47 -0.90
C ARG A 416 -19.90 -7.91 -0.64
N ASP A 417 -20.61 -8.40 -1.67
CA ASP A 417 -22.07 -8.61 -1.63
C ASP A 417 -22.48 -9.89 -0.86
N SER A 418 -21.53 -10.76 -0.47
CA SER A 418 -21.84 -12.07 0.16
C SER A 418 -20.98 -12.45 1.38
N ASN A 419 -20.10 -11.57 1.88
CA ASN A 419 -19.06 -11.89 2.88
C ASN A 419 -18.10 -13.05 2.50
N GLU A 420 -18.34 -13.75 1.39
CA GLU A 420 -17.46 -14.80 0.87
C GLU A 420 -16.21 -14.19 0.23
N GLY A 421 -16.26 -12.93 -0.21
CA GLY A 421 -15.15 -12.20 -0.81
C GLY A 421 -14.93 -12.53 -2.28
N GLY A 422 -13.68 -12.46 -2.73
CA GLY A 422 -13.29 -12.65 -4.13
C GLY A 422 -13.37 -11.37 -4.96
N ILE A 423 -13.64 -11.49 -6.25
CA ILE A 423 -13.72 -10.36 -7.18
C ILE A 423 -15.05 -10.31 -7.93
N THR A 424 -15.42 -9.12 -8.38
CA THR A 424 -16.55 -8.92 -9.30
C THR A 424 -16.29 -7.74 -10.24
N LEU A 425 -17.16 -7.55 -11.22
CA LEU A 425 -17.11 -6.45 -12.17
C LEU A 425 -18.19 -5.42 -11.80
N LYS A 426 -17.76 -4.21 -11.43
CA LYS A 426 -18.69 -3.16 -10.96
C LYS A 426 -19.59 -2.62 -12.09
N ASN A 427 -19.06 -2.59 -13.31
CA ASN A 427 -19.69 -2.05 -14.50
C ASN A 427 -19.71 -3.13 -15.59
N ASN A 428 -20.49 -4.21 -15.40
CA ASN A 428 -20.64 -5.35 -16.33
C ASN A 428 -20.84 -4.90 -17.78
N HIS A 429 -19.73 -4.69 -18.49
CA HIS A 429 -19.77 -4.14 -19.84
C HIS A 429 -20.18 -5.23 -20.81
N ILE A 430 -21.17 -4.93 -21.63
CA ILE A 430 -21.66 -5.81 -22.69
C ILE A 430 -20.82 -5.55 -23.94
N TYR A 431 -20.08 -6.56 -24.39
CA TYR A 431 -19.19 -6.46 -25.54
C TYR A 431 -19.96 -6.63 -26.86
N THR A 432 -20.63 -5.55 -27.31
CA THR A 432 -21.35 -5.49 -28.60
C THR A 432 -20.69 -4.49 -29.56
N ASN A 433 -20.87 -4.70 -30.87
CA ASN A 433 -20.41 -3.78 -31.93
C ASN A 433 -18.95 -3.32 -31.77
N ILE A 434 -18.06 -4.27 -31.45
CA ILE A 434 -16.67 -3.98 -31.12
C ILE A 434 -15.90 -3.63 -32.41
N GLY A 435 -15.32 -2.43 -32.45
CA GLY A 435 -14.32 -2.09 -33.47
C GLY A 435 -13.03 -2.88 -33.22
N TYR A 436 -12.40 -3.38 -34.29
CA TYR A 436 -11.18 -4.17 -34.19
C TYR A 436 -9.95 -3.36 -34.64
N PRO A 437 -8.86 -3.32 -33.86
CA PRO A 437 -8.63 -3.99 -32.55
C PRO A 437 -9.44 -3.37 -31.40
N ILE A 438 -9.71 -4.16 -30.35
CA ILE A 438 -10.42 -3.66 -29.16
C ILE A 438 -9.53 -2.69 -28.37
N ASP A 439 -10.14 -1.60 -27.89
CA ASP A 439 -9.49 -0.65 -27.00
C ASP A 439 -9.23 -1.27 -25.61
N ASN A 440 -8.01 -1.13 -25.10
CA ASN A 440 -7.58 -1.67 -23.81
C ASN A 440 -8.30 -1.06 -22.62
N ASP A 441 -8.77 0.19 -22.76
CA ASP A 441 -9.49 0.91 -21.69
C ASP A 441 -10.93 0.40 -21.53
N ARG A 442 -11.39 -0.48 -22.43
CA ARG A 442 -12.65 -1.24 -22.30
C ARG A 442 -12.49 -2.55 -21.52
N LEU A 443 -11.26 -3.05 -21.40
CA LEU A 443 -10.95 -4.29 -20.71
C LEU A 443 -10.57 -3.99 -19.24
N PRO A 444 -10.84 -4.92 -18.30
CA PRO A 444 -10.39 -4.76 -16.93
C PRO A 444 -8.85 -4.65 -16.83
N GLY A 445 -8.40 -4.12 -15.69
CA GLY A 445 -6.99 -4.03 -15.34
C GLY A 445 -6.34 -5.40 -15.15
N HIS A 446 -5.02 -5.44 -15.03
CA HIS A 446 -4.30 -6.70 -14.84
C HIS A 446 -4.61 -7.35 -13.50
N SER A 447 -4.40 -8.66 -13.44
CA SER A 447 -4.57 -9.45 -12.22
C SER A 447 -3.31 -10.23 -11.84
N PHE A 448 -3.10 -10.35 -10.53
CA PHE A 448 -2.23 -11.36 -9.93
C PHE A 448 -3.14 -12.30 -9.13
N LEU A 449 -3.37 -13.50 -9.65
CA LEU A 449 -4.04 -14.58 -8.92
C LEU A 449 -3.02 -15.55 -8.33
N ILE A 450 -3.14 -15.83 -7.04
CA ILE A 450 -2.43 -16.91 -6.36
C ILE A 450 -3.34 -17.60 -5.35
N ASP A 451 -3.65 -18.87 -5.58
CA ASP A 451 -4.49 -19.67 -4.67
C ASP A 451 -3.70 -20.66 -3.80
N LYS A 452 -2.41 -20.85 -4.09
CA LYS A 452 -1.49 -21.76 -3.39
C LYS A 452 -0.07 -21.20 -3.36
N THR A 453 0.59 -21.26 -2.20
CA THR A 453 1.93 -20.66 -1.98
C THR A 453 3.07 -21.68 -1.95
N GLY A 454 2.77 -22.97 -1.95
CA GLY A 454 3.77 -24.04 -1.95
C GLY A 454 3.16 -25.44 -1.89
N GLU A 455 4.00 -26.47 -1.97
CA GLU A 455 3.61 -27.89 -1.92
C GLU A 455 3.18 -28.32 -0.52
N ASN A 456 3.76 -27.68 0.51
CA ASN A 456 3.55 -28.00 1.92
C ASN A 456 3.19 -26.71 2.68
N SER A 457 2.51 -26.84 3.82
CA SER A 457 2.08 -25.71 4.66
C SER A 457 3.22 -24.84 5.21
N ASN A 458 4.46 -25.32 5.21
CA ASN A 458 5.62 -24.54 5.65
C ASN A 458 6.25 -23.67 4.56
N GLN A 459 5.86 -23.86 3.29
CA GLN A 459 6.41 -23.11 2.16
C GLN A 459 5.68 -21.79 1.96
N LYS A 460 6.46 -20.72 1.75
CA LYS A 460 5.96 -19.35 1.67
C LYS A 460 6.24 -18.74 0.30
N PHE A 461 5.31 -17.94 -0.20
CA PHE A 461 5.57 -17.04 -1.31
C PHE A 461 6.00 -15.67 -0.77
N GLY A 462 7.27 -15.31 -0.98
CA GLY A 462 7.86 -14.07 -0.49
C GLY A 462 8.28 -13.12 -1.61
N ALA A 463 7.75 -11.90 -1.65
CA ALA A 463 8.16 -10.87 -2.60
C ALA A 463 7.75 -9.45 -2.16
N PHE A 464 8.38 -8.43 -2.76
CA PHE A 464 7.79 -7.10 -2.85
C PHE A 464 7.00 -6.97 -4.15
N ILE A 465 5.69 -6.80 -4.07
CA ILE A 465 4.80 -6.65 -5.23
C ILE A 465 4.37 -5.19 -5.34
N TYR A 466 4.60 -4.60 -6.50
CA TYR A 466 4.16 -3.25 -6.83
C TYR A 466 3.39 -3.25 -8.15
N GLY A 467 2.09 -3.07 -8.05
CA GLY A 467 1.16 -3.05 -9.17
C GLY A 467 -0.01 -2.11 -8.90
N PRO A 468 0.20 -0.79 -8.93
CA PRO A 468 -0.79 0.19 -8.49
C PRO A 468 -2.09 0.23 -9.29
N LYS A 469 -2.13 -0.46 -10.44
CA LYS A 469 -3.31 -0.64 -11.31
C LYS A 469 -3.79 -2.09 -11.39
N THR A 470 -3.12 -2.98 -10.67
CA THR A 470 -3.31 -4.43 -10.68
C THR A 470 -4.22 -4.84 -9.53
N THR A 471 -5.04 -5.87 -9.75
CA THR A 471 -5.82 -6.52 -8.69
C THR A 471 -5.09 -7.78 -8.21
N PHE A 472 -4.75 -7.82 -6.92
CA PHE A 472 -4.21 -9.01 -6.28
C PHE A 472 -5.36 -9.85 -5.72
N ILE A 473 -5.37 -11.13 -6.11
CA ILE A 473 -6.45 -12.06 -5.84
C ILE A 473 -5.84 -13.28 -5.15
N SER A 474 -6.38 -13.62 -3.99
CA SER A 474 -6.10 -14.88 -3.31
C SER A 474 -7.42 -15.40 -2.78
N ASP A 475 -8.17 -16.03 -3.69
CA ASP A 475 -9.53 -16.53 -3.48
C ASP A 475 -9.57 -18.03 -3.81
N LYS A 476 -10.42 -18.77 -3.08
CA LYS A 476 -10.66 -20.18 -3.33
C LYS A 476 -11.83 -20.34 -4.33
N GLN A 477 -11.58 -21.02 -5.44
CA GLN A 477 -12.66 -21.48 -6.31
C GLN A 477 -13.62 -22.43 -5.56
N LYS A 478 -14.91 -22.41 -5.90
CA LYS A 478 -15.91 -23.28 -5.28
C LYS A 478 -15.91 -24.69 -5.85
N SER A 479 -15.52 -24.84 -7.12
CA SER A 479 -15.35 -26.17 -7.73
C SER A 479 -14.23 -26.96 -7.03
N VAL A 480 -14.56 -28.19 -6.60
CA VAL A 480 -13.58 -29.14 -6.07
C VAL A 480 -12.78 -29.84 -7.18
N TRP A 481 -13.32 -29.85 -8.40
CA TRP A 481 -12.68 -30.43 -9.58
C TRP A 481 -11.87 -29.39 -10.35
N ILE A 482 -10.69 -29.77 -10.80
CA ILE A 482 -9.82 -28.97 -11.67
C ILE A 482 -9.48 -29.71 -12.94
N GLN A 483 -9.25 -28.98 -14.03
CA GLN A 483 -8.71 -29.59 -15.24
C GLN A 483 -7.28 -30.08 -15.01
N ASN A 484 -7.02 -31.32 -15.42
CA ASN A 484 -5.69 -31.91 -15.48
C ASN A 484 -5.03 -31.64 -16.85
N ASN A 485 -3.74 -32.02 -16.99
CA ASN A 485 -2.92 -31.86 -18.18
C ASN A 485 -3.69 -32.00 -19.51
N ASN A 486 -3.89 -30.88 -20.22
CA ASN A 486 -4.48 -30.88 -21.56
C ASN A 486 -3.64 -30.01 -22.50
N SER A 487 -3.85 -30.19 -23.80
CA SER A 487 -3.36 -29.34 -24.88
C SER A 487 -3.78 -27.88 -24.74
N SER A 488 -4.95 -27.60 -24.18
CA SER A 488 -5.46 -26.26 -23.89
C SER A 488 -5.61 -26.04 -22.38
N MET A 489 -5.57 -24.79 -21.93
CA MET A 489 -5.63 -24.47 -20.50
C MET A 489 -6.49 -23.25 -20.25
N ILE A 490 -7.41 -23.37 -19.29
CA ILE A 490 -8.12 -22.23 -18.69
C ILE A 490 -7.13 -21.41 -17.90
N VAL A 491 -7.18 -20.09 -18.02
CA VAL A 491 -6.35 -19.15 -17.27
C VAL A 491 -7.20 -18.01 -16.74
N THR A 492 -6.71 -17.34 -15.71
CA THR A 492 -7.23 -16.04 -15.28
C THR A 492 -6.42 -14.93 -15.93
N SER A 493 -7.11 -14.07 -16.67
CA SER A 493 -6.50 -12.89 -17.28
C SER A 493 -7.42 -11.71 -17.06
N ARG A 494 -6.85 -10.60 -16.56
CA ARG A 494 -7.61 -9.39 -16.21
C ARG A 494 -8.74 -9.67 -15.21
N GLY A 495 -8.48 -10.57 -14.26
CA GLY A 495 -9.43 -11.06 -13.27
C GLY A 495 -10.66 -11.75 -13.84
N SER A 496 -10.63 -12.16 -15.11
CA SER A 496 -11.72 -12.89 -15.77
C SER A 496 -11.21 -14.22 -16.31
N TYR A 497 -12.11 -15.18 -16.49
CA TYR A 497 -11.76 -16.45 -17.13
C TYR A 497 -11.38 -16.22 -18.60
N GLY A 498 -10.31 -16.89 -18.99
CA GLY A 498 -9.81 -16.97 -20.35
C GLY A 498 -9.25 -18.36 -20.63
N TYR A 499 -8.75 -18.57 -21.83
CA TYR A 499 -8.02 -19.79 -22.16
C TYR A 499 -6.90 -19.55 -23.16
N VAL A 500 -5.85 -20.36 -23.06
CA VAL A 500 -4.80 -20.50 -24.06
C VAL A 500 -5.01 -21.79 -24.84
N SER A 501 -4.85 -21.74 -26.16
CA SER A 501 -5.20 -22.85 -27.06
C SER A 501 -4.08 -23.87 -27.23
N SER A 502 -2.87 -23.58 -26.75
CA SER A 502 -1.78 -24.55 -26.72
C SER A 502 -0.90 -24.36 -25.48
N THR A 503 -0.69 -25.43 -24.73
CA THR A 503 0.27 -25.51 -23.61
C THR A 503 1.58 -26.19 -24.01
N LYS A 504 1.61 -26.82 -25.20
CA LYS A 504 2.70 -27.66 -25.69
C LYS A 504 3.53 -26.99 -26.78
N GLU A 505 2.91 -26.16 -27.62
CA GLU A 505 3.60 -25.50 -28.74
C GLU A 505 4.07 -24.10 -28.33
N ASP A 506 5.26 -23.71 -28.78
CA ASP A 506 5.77 -22.33 -28.64
C ASP A 506 5.19 -21.39 -29.70
N SER A 507 3.96 -21.65 -30.15
CA SER A 507 3.30 -20.76 -31.08
C SER A 507 2.80 -19.53 -30.34
N ILE A 508 3.22 -18.37 -30.82
CA ILE A 508 2.75 -17.06 -30.33
C ILE A 508 1.21 -17.04 -30.27
N GLU A 509 0.58 -17.59 -31.29
CA GLU A 509 -0.86 -17.71 -31.43
C GLU A 509 -1.54 -18.55 -30.35
N GLY A 510 -0.89 -19.63 -29.91
CA GLY A 510 -1.39 -20.55 -28.91
C GLY A 510 -1.27 -20.01 -27.49
N ASN A 511 -0.27 -19.15 -27.25
CA ASN A 511 0.08 -18.63 -25.94
C ASN A 511 -0.65 -17.33 -25.57
N ILE A 512 -1.34 -16.69 -26.51
CA ILE A 512 -2.15 -15.49 -26.24
C ILE A 512 -3.52 -15.92 -25.71
N THR A 513 -3.92 -15.31 -24.59
CA THR A 513 -5.22 -15.55 -23.97
C THR A 513 -6.38 -15.21 -24.90
N ASN A 514 -7.45 -15.99 -24.81
CA ASN A 514 -8.76 -15.66 -25.36
C ASN A 514 -9.70 -15.49 -24.16
N LEU A 515 -10.35 -14.34 -24.02
CA LEU A 515 -11.24 -14.08 -22.88
C LEU A 515 -12.59 -14.76 -23.10
N ILE A 516 -13.19 -15.25 -22.02
CA ILE A 516 -14.48 -15.95 -22.06
C ILE A 516 -15.60 -14.96 -21.72
N LEU A 517 -16.59 -14.90 -22.59
CA LEU A 517 -17.83 -14.15 -22.39
C LEU A 517 -18.96 -15.14 -22.13
N ASP A 518 -19.86 -14.79 -21.22
CA ASP A 518 -21.14 -15.48 -21.11
C ASP A 518 -22.01 -15.16 -22.34
N SER A 519 -23.13 -15.88 -22.46
CA SER A 519 -24.14 -15.74 -23.51
C SER A 519 -24.76 -14.35 -23.61
N ASP A 520 -24.69 -13.55 -22.54
CA ASP A 520 -25.09 -12.13 -22.52
C ASP A 520 -23.97 -11.16 -22.96
N LEU A 521 -22.84 -11.70 -23.43
CA LEU A 521 -21.66 -10.97 -23.90
C LEU A 521 -20.92 -10.20 -22.80
N THR A 522 -21.08 -10.59 -21.53
CA THR A 522 -20.30 -10.04 -20.41
C THR A 522 -19.14 -10.95 -20.04
N LEU A 523 -18.08 -10.38 -19.43
CA LEU A 523 -16.96 -11.18 -18.91
C LEU A 523 -17.38 -11.95 -17.65
N ILE A 524 -16.81 -13.15 -17.50
CA ILE A 524 -16.99 -13.98 -16.31
C ILE A 524 -15.80 -13.75 -15.36
N PRO A 525 -15.98 -13.06 -14.22
CA PRO A 525 -14.91 -12.86 -13.25
C PRO A 525 -14.47 -14.20 -12.63
N TYR A 526 -13.20 -14.29 -12.20
CA TYR A 526 -12.74 -15.47 -11.45
C TYR A 526 -13.55 -15.66 -10.17
N GLY A 527 -13.90 -16.91 -9.84
CA GLY A 527 -14.85 -17.25 -8.77
C GLY A 527 -16.33 -17.12 -9.18
N GLY A 528 -16.59 -16.61 -10.38
CA GLY A 528 -17.90 -16.61 -11.01
C GLY A 528 -18.90 -15.58 -10.49
N ASN A 529 -18.56 -14.73 -9.52
CA ASN A 529 -19.52 -13.82 -8.89
C ASN A 529 -20.02 -12.73 -9.87
N GLN A 530 -21.20 -12.91 -10.44
CA GLN A 530 -21.84 -11.94 -11.32
C GLN A 530 -23.15 -11.38 -10.73
N ARG A 531 -23.32 -10.05 -10.84
CA ARG A 531 -24.50 -9.34 -10.31
C ARG A 531 -25.83 -9.73 -10.96
N ASN A 532 -25.80 -10.28 -12.18
CA ASN A 532 -26.96 -10.76 -12.94
C ASN A 532 -27.42 -12.18 -12.50
N GLY A 533 -26.71 -12.83 -11.56
CA GLY A 533 -27.10 -14.12 -10.98
C GLY A 533 -26.52 -15.35 -11.69
N ASN A 534 -25.77 -15.17 -12.79
CA ASN A 534 -25.06 -16.26 -13.45
C ASN A 534 -23.71 -16.51 -12.77
N ASN A 535 -23.75 -17.17 -11.61
CA ASN A 535 -22.54 -17.48 -10.87
C ASN A 535 -21.82 -18.71 -11.46
N LEU A 536 -21.02 -18.51 -12.50
CA LEU A 536 -20.37 -19.57 -13.28
C LEU A 536 -18.85 -19.58 -13.06
N GLU A 537 -18.29 -20.74 -12.74
CA GLU A 537 -16.84 -20.98 -12.74
C GLU A 537 -16.44 -21.81 -13.96
N ILE A 538 -15.40 -21.38 -14.68
CA ILE A 538 -14.85 -22.16 -15.80
C ILE A 538 -13.75 -23.08 -15.28
N VAL A 539 -14.02 -24.38 -15.32
CA VAL A 539 -13.15 -25.41 -14.74
C VAL A 539 -12.17 -25.93 -15.78
N GLY A 540 -12.66 -26.19 -17.00
CA GLY A 540 -11.86 -26.76 -18.06
C GLY A 540 -12.33 -26.44 -19.47
N ILE A 541 -11.49 -26.75 -20.45
CA ILE A 541 -11.74 -26.64 -21.89
C ILE A 541 -11.46 -28.00 -22.54
N GLY A 542 -12.29 -28.38 -23.51
CA GLY A 542 -12.15 -29.62 -24.26
C GLY A 542 -12.44 -29.45 -25.75
N GLN A 543 -11.85 -30.34 -26.53
CA GLN A 543 -12.10 -30.49 -27.96
C GLN A 543 -12.61 -31.91 -28.25
N LYS A 544 -13.61 -32.02 -29.12
CA LYS A 544 -14.19 -33.30 -29.51
C LYS A 544 -13.14 -34.22 -30.14
N VAL A 545 -12.92 -35.38 -29.53
CA VAL A 545 -12.00 -36.45 -29.99
C VAL A 545 -12.71 -37.77 -30.25
N GLU A 546 -13.86 -38.00 -29.61
CA GLU A 546 -14.69 -39.18 -29.84
C GLU A 546 -16.13 -38.80 -30.25
N ASN A 547 -16.93 -39.82 -30.56
CA ASN A 547 -18.36 -39.61 -30.81
C ASN A 547 -19.06 -39.26 -29.50
N ILE A 548 -19.91 -38.24 -29.54
CA ILE A 548 -20.74 -37.89 -28.39
C ILE A 548 -21.75 -39.01 -28.09
N PRO A 549 -22.15 -39.22 -26.82
CA PRO A 549 -23.14 -40.23 -26.44
C PRO A 549 -24.44 -40.14 -27.26
N THR A 550 -24.99 -41.29 -27.65
CA THR A 550 -26.19 -41.38 -28.50
C THR A 550 -27.47 -41.02 -27.74
N GLY A 551 -28.52 -40.61 -28.47
CA GLY A 551 -29.81 -40.23 -27.87
C GLY A 551 -29.85 -38.83 -27.24
N THR A 552 -28.79 -38.03 -27.44
CA THR A 552 -28.69 -36.64 -26.98
C THR A 552 -29.33 -35.64 -27.95
N LEU A 553 -29.83 -34.53 -27.41
CA LEU A 553 -30.22 -33.34 -28.18
C LEU A 553 -29.05 -32.39 -28.42
N PHE A 554 -27.90 -32.64 -27.79
CA PHE A 554 -26.70 -31.83 -27.96
C PHE A 554 -26.21 -31.87 -29.41
N ASN A 555 -25.82 -30.70 -29.92
CA ASN A 555 -25.40 -30.56 -31.30
C ASN A 555 -24.16 -31.42 -31.58
N THR A 556 -24.32 -32.42 -32.44
CA THR A 556 -23.25 -33.35 -32.83
C THR A 556 -22.11 -32.69 -33.60
N ALA A 557 -22.34 -31.51 -34.17
CA ALA A 557 -21.34 -30.71 -34.87
C ALA A 557 -20.48 -29.85 -33.93
N THR A 558 -20.78 -29.80 -32.63
CA THR A 558 -19.98 -29.07 -31.65
C THR A 558 -18.59 -29.69 -31.53
N ASN A 559 -17.57 -28.85 -31.70
CA ASN A 559 -16.17 -29.26 -31.61
C ASN A 559 -15.47 -28.82 -30.33
N ASN A 560 -15.90 -27.72 -29.70
CA ASN A 560 -15.25 -27.19 -28.51
C ASN A 560 -16.28 -26.93 -27.42
N VAL A 561 -15.92 -27.25 -26.19
CA VAL A 561 -16.76 -27.04 -25.01
C VAL A 561 -15.94 -26.52 -23.84
N PHE A 562 -16.62 -25.82 -22.94
CA PHE A 562 -16.11 -25.57 -21.60
C PHE A 562 -16.82 -26.48 -20.60
N LEU A 563 -16.05 -26.99 -19.64
CA LEU A 563 -16.56 -27.55 -18.40
C LEU A 563 -16.79 -26.40 -17.43
N ILE A 564 -18.05 -26.20 -17.04
CA ILE A 564 -18.53 -25.08 -16.22
C ILE A 564 -19.10 -25.63 -14.93
N PHE A 565 -18.77 -25.01 -13.80
CA PHE A 565 -19.42 -25.25 -12.52
C PHE A 565 -20.42 -24.12 -12.24
N ASP A 566 -21.68 -24.49 -12.01
CA ASP A 566 -22.76 -23.56 -11.69
C ASP A 566 -22.87 -23.44 -10.16
N ASN A 567 -22.39 -22.32 -9.60
CA ASN A 567 -22.33 -22.08 -8.15
C ASN A 567 -23.72 -22.07 -7.48
N ALA A 568 -24.80 -21.85 -8.23
CA ALA A 568 -26.15 -21.82 -7.67
C ALA A 568 -26.73 -23.22 -7.50
N THR A 569 -26.36 -24.16 -8.39
CA THR A 569 -26.89 -25.53 -8.37
C THR A 569 -25.88 -26.59 -7.92
N SER A 570 -24.61 -26.20 -7.80
CA SER A 570 -23.47 -27.09 -7.55
C SER A 570 -23.35 -28.23 -8.58
N ASN A 571 -23.80 -27.98 -9.82
CA ASN A 571 -23.69 -28.92 -10.93
C ASN A 571 -22.63 -28.49 -11.93
N TYR A 572 -22.05 -29.49 -12.58
CA TYR A 572 -21.14 -29.34 -13.70
C TYR A 572 -21.90 -29.42 -15.02
N HIS A 573 -21.49 -28.60 -15.97
CA HIS A 573 -22.07 -28.52 -17.30
C HIS A 573 -20.99 -28.56 -18.37
N LEU A 574 -21.26 -29.22 -19.50
CA LEU A 574 -20.52 -28.98 -20.73
C LEU A 574 -21.31 -28.03 -21.61
N ARG A 575 -20.72 -26.88 -21.94
CA ARG A 575 -21.34 -25.87 -22.78
C ARG A 575 -20.48 -25.57 -24.00
N SER A 576 -21.11 -25.57 -25.18
CA SER A 576 -20.45 -25.17 -26.41
C SER A 576 -20.16 -23.66 -26.44
N PHE A 577 -19.20 -23.26 -27.27
CA PHE A 577 -18.87 -21.85 -27.43
C PHE A 577 -18.41 -21.53 -28.86
N GLN A 578 -18.52 -20.25 -29.21
CA GLN A 578 -18.06 -19.72 -30.48
C GLN A 578 -16.86 -18.80 -30.28
N LYS A 579 -15.92 -18.83 -31.22
CA LYS A 579 -14.74 -17.97 -31.19
C LYS A 579 -14.90 -16.78 -32.12
N LEU A 580 -14.73 -15.58 -31.58
CA LEU A 580 -14.72 -14.33 -32.34
C LEU A 580 -13.34 -13.68 -32.22
N ASN A 581 -12.57 -13.67 -33.31
CA ASN A 581 -11.26 -13.02 -33.33
C ASN A 581 -11.43 -11.49 -33.23
N ILE A 582 -10.70 -10.86 -32.29
CA ILE A 582 -10.87 -9.42 -32.01
C ILE A 582 -9.59 -8.60 -32.21
N ASN A 583 -8.42 -9.24 -32.22
CA ASN A 583 -7.15 -8.56 -32.42
C ASN A 583 -6.30 -9.26 -33.49
N ARG A 584 -5.65 -8.47 -34.35
CA ARG A 584 -4.64 -8.98 -35.29
C ARG A 584 -3.33 -9.25 -34.55
N LEU A 585 -2.55 -10.23 -34.98
CA LEU A 585 -1.25 -10.49 -34.38
C LEU A 585 -0.22 -9.48 -34.86
N ASN A 586 0.42 -8.76 -33.95
CA ASN A 586 1.59 -7.94 -34.20
C ASN A 586 2.43 -7.82 -32.92
N SER A 587 3.65 -7.29 -33.02
CA SER A 587 4.58 -7.18 -31.89
C SER A 587 4.06 -6.31 -30.74
N SER A 588 3.23 -5.29 -31.02
CA SER A 588 2.61 -4.49 -29.97
C SER A 588 1.58 -5.30 -29.18
N ASN A 589 0.78 -6.15 -29.81
CA ASN A 589 -0.30 -6.87 -29.13
C ASN A 589 0.22 -7.96 -28.18
N LEU A 590 1.42 -8.49 -28.44
CA LEU A 590 2.09 -9.45 -27.57
C LEU A 590 2.52 -8.81 -26.24
N GLN A 591 2.91 -7.54 -26.27
CA GLN A 591 3.51 -6.87 -25.12
C GLN A 591 2.53 -6.55 -23.99
N TYR A 592 1.22 -6.54 -24.19
CA TYR A 592 0.28 -6.02 -23.17
C TYR A 592 -0.80 -7.02 -22.75
N SER A 593 -0.58 -8.31 -23.00
CA SER A 593 -1.53 -9.38 -22.70
C SER A 593 -2.95 -9.02 -23.15
N TYR A 594 -3.03 -8.62 -24.42
CA TYR A 594 -4.31 -8.42 -25.09
C TYR A 594 -4.94 -9.78 -25.39
N PRO A 595 -6.26 -9.92 -25.24
CA PRO A 595 -6.94 -11.09 -25.75
C PRO A 595 -6.80 -11.18 -27.27
N ARG A 596 -6.58 -12.38 -27.80
CA ARG A 596 -6.63 -12.61 -29.25
C ARG A 596 -8.07 -12.62 -29.76
N ALA A 597 -8.94 -13.29 -29.02
CA ALA A 597 -10.33 -13.53 -29.36
C ALA A 597 -11.21 -13.50 -28.11
N PHE A 598 -12.51 -13.39 -28.33
CA PHE A 598 -13.51 -13.79 -27.35
C PHE A 598 -13.99 -15.21 -27.64
N ALA A 599 -14.13 -16.00 -26.58
CA ALA A 599 -14.89 -17.24 -26.57
C ALA A 599 -16.25 -16.94 -25.95
N ILE A 600 -17.31 -17.00 -26.75
CA ILE A 600 -18.67 -16.64 -26.33
C ILE A 600 -19.43 -17.93 -26.07
N LEU A 601 -19.89 -18.13 -24.83
CA LEU A 601 -20.73 -19.27 -24.47
C LEU A 601 -22.01 -19.25 -25.30
N ASP A 602 -22.37 -20.40 -25.87
CA ASP A 602 -23.66 -20.54 -26.52
C ASP A 602 -24.79 -20.50 -25.47
N PRO A 603 -26.03 -20.11 -25.83
CA PRO A 603 -27.13 -20.01 -24.88
C PRO A 603 -27.41 -21.35 -24.17
N LYS A 604 -27.70 -21.30 -22.86
CA LYS A 604 -28.07 -22.49 -22.05
C LYS A 604 -29.38 -23.10 -22.56
N ASN A 605 -29.27 -24.19 -23.32
CA ASN A 605 -30.38 -24.98 -23.82
C ASN A 605 -29.92 -26.42 -24.14
N ASN A 606 -30.84 -27.34 -24.38
CA ASN A 606 -30.54 -28.76 -24.61
C ASN A 606 -29.67 -29.06 -25.84
N PHE A 607 -29.48 -28.09 -26.76
CA PHE A 607 -28.62 -28.24 -27.94
C PHE A 607 -27.16 -27.87 -27.66
N ASN A 608 -26.92 -27.01 -26.67
CA ASN A 608 -25.63 -26.36 -26.44
C ASN A 608 -25.08 -26.59 -25.02
N ASP A 609 -25.89 -27.15 -24.11
CA ASP A 609 -25.55 -27.36 -22.70
C ASP A 609 -25.98 -28.77 -22.27
N ILE A 610 -25.06 -29.48 -21.62
CA ILE A 610 -25.31 -30.77 -20.97
C ILE A 610 -25.03 -30.64 -19.49
N ASN A 611 -26.03 -30.97 -18.66
CA ASN A 611 -25.83 -31.12 -17.21
C ASN A 611 -25.21 -32.48 -16.90
N LEU A 612 -24.03 -32.47 -16.30
CA LEU A 612 -23.27 -33.66 -15.89
C LEU A 612 -23.56 -34.09 -14.45
N GLY A 613 -24.31 -33.29 -13.68
CA GLY A 613 -24.53 -33.49 -12.24
C GLY A 613 -23.41 -32.90 -11.39
N ASN A 614 -23.35 -33.28 -10.13
CA ASN A 614 -22.43 -32.72 -9.13
C ASN A 614 -21.13 -33.52 -8.94
N ASN A 615 -20.93 -34.60 -9.69
CA ASN A 615 -19.76 -35.47 -9.57
C ASN A 615 -19.19 -35.81 -10.95
N LEU A 616 -17.86 -35.72 -11.08
CA LEU A 616 -17.11 -35.99 -12.30
C LEU A 616 -16.24 -37.25 -12.24
N ASP A 617 -16.42 -38.09 -11.22
CA ASP A 617 -15.71 -39.36 -11.06
C ASP A 617 -15.77 -40.25 -12.31
N GLU A 618 -14.79 -41.14 -12.47
CA GLU A 618 -14.67 -42.07 -13.60
C GLU A 618 -15.91 -42.98 -13.78
N ASN A 619 -16.66 -43.26 -12.71
CA ASN A 619 -17.87 -44.09 -12.74
C ASN A 619 -19.17 -43.30 -12.97
N SER A 620 -19.07 -41.98 -13.15
CA SER A 620 -20.23 -41.10 -13.32
C SER A 620 -20.73 -41.06 -14.76
N PHE A 621 -21.96 -40.58 -14.95
CA PHE A 621 -22.50 -40.21 -16.26
C PHE A 621 -21.57 -39.23 -17.00
N ALA A 622 -20.89 -38.36 -16.25
CA ALA A 622 -20.03 -37.32 -16.79
C ALA A 622 -18.83 -37.88 -17.57
N ASN A 623 -18.26 -39.02 -17.15
CA ASN A 623 -17.03 -39.55 -17.72
C ASN A 623 -17.14 -39.80 -19.24
N SER A 624 -18.26 -40.36 -19.71
CA SER A 624 -18.48 -40.58 -21.15
C SER A 624 -18.46 -39.29 -21.97
N TRP A 625 -18.92 -38.19 -21.38
CA TRP A 625 -18.91 -36.87 -22.00
C TRP A 625 -17.55 -36.20 -21.92
N LEU A 626 -16.86 -36.30 -20.78
CA LEU A 626 -15.52 -35.77 -20.59
C LEU A 626 -14.52 -36.42 -21.57
N ASN A 627 -14.57 -37.75 -21.73
CA ASN A 627 -13.75 -38.48 -22.70
C ASN A 627 -14.05 -38.06 -24.14
N ALA A 628 -15.32 -37.84 -24.48
CA ALA A 628 -15.69 -37.40 -25.83
C ALA A 628 -15.07 -36.04 -26.22
N PHE A 629 -14.73 -35.21 -25.24
CA PHE A 629 -14.15 -33.87 -25.42
C PHE A 629 -12.70 -33.74 -24.91
N ASP A 630 -12.00 -34.83 -24.64
CA ASP A 630 -10.61 -34.82 -24.16
C ASP A 630 -10.43 -33.93 -22.91
N ILE A 631 -11.36 -34.03 -21.95
CA ILE A 631 -11.30 -33.29 -20.69
C ILE A 631 -10.92 -34.25 -19.58
N GLU A 632 -9.69 -34.15 -19.11
CA GLU A 632 -9.27 -34.81 -17.88
C GLU A 632 -9.47 -33.88 -16.69
N VAL A 633 -10.04 -34.41 -15.61
CA VAL A 633 -10.23 -33.69 -14.35
C VAL A 633 -9.63 -34.44 -13.18
N LYS A 634 -9.30 -33.70 -12.14
CA LYS A 634 -8.82 -34.23 -10.86
C LYS A 634 -9.58 -33.55 -9.73
N GLU A 635 -10.02 -34.33 -8.75
CA GLU A 635 -10.59 -33.79 -7.51
C GLU A 635 -9.46 -33.21 -6.65
N THR A 636 -9.72 -32.05 -6.06
CA THR A 636 -8.83 -31.38 -5.11
C THR A 636 -9.51 -31.34 -3.75
N ASN A 637 -8.83 -31.90 -2.74
CA ASN A 637 -9.40 -32.06 -1.40
C ASN A 637 -8.75 -31.19 -0.32
N GLU A 638 -7.97 -30.18 -0.71
CA GLU A 638 -7.09 -29.48 0.24
C GLU A 638 -7.45 -28.01 0.40
N ASN A 639 -7.90 -27.65 1.61
CA ASN A 639 -7.81 -26.30 2.15
C ASN A 639 -6.33 -26.02 2.46
N PHE A 640 -5.56 -25.57 1.48
CA PHE A 640 -4.18 -25.17 1.72
C PHE A 640 -4.15 -23.86 2.52
N GLU A 641 -3.38 -23.84 3.60
CA GLU A 641 -2.91 -22.59 4.20
C GLU A 641 -2.04 -21.84 3.19
N ARG A 642 -2.35 -20.57 2.96
CA ARG A 642 -1.60 -19.71 2.05
C ARG A 642 -0.65 -18.86 2.87
N ASN A 643 0.64 -19.14 2.76
CA ASN A 643 1.67 -18.47 3.54
C ASN A 643 2.45 -17.49 2.67
N PHE A 644 2.42 -16.22 3.05
CA PHE A 644 3.01 -15.11 2.33
C PHE A 644 4.08 -14.42 3.16
N SER A 645 5.01 -13.72 2.50
CA SER A 645 5.92 -12.79 3.16
C SER A 645 6.27 -11.58 2.28
N GLY A 646 6.63 -10.48 2.91
CA GLY A 646 7.00 -9.24 2.22
C GLY A 646 5.88 -8.20 2.21
N ALA A 647 5.66 -7.53 1.07
CA ALA A 647 4.69 -6.44 0.97
C ALA A 647 4.03 -6.34 -0.42
N VAL A 648 2.80 -5.83 -0.46
CA VAL A 648 1.97 -5.71 -1.67
C VAL A 648 1.34 -4.33 -1.77
N TRP A 649 1.60 -3.64 -2.87
CA TRP A 649 1.08 -2.31 -3.18
C TRP A 649 0.31 -2.37 -4.50
N VAL A 650 -1.01 -2.38 -4.42
CA VAL A 650 -1.89 -2.71 -5.54
C VAL A 650 -3.09 -1.76 -5.65
N LYS A 651 -3.83 -1.85 -6.77
CA LYS A 651 -5.12 -1.17 -6.90
C LYS A 651 -6.13 -1.82 -5.97
N ASN A 652 -6.33 -3.12 -6.12
CA ASN A 652 -7.28 -3.89 -5.32
C ASN A 652 -6.55 -5.05 -4.65
N LEU A 653 -6.83 -5.28 -3.37
CA LEU A 653 -6.37 -6.44 -2.62
C LEU A 653 -7.62 -7.23 -2.18
N CYS A 654 -7.90 -8.32 -2.89
CA CYS A 654 -9.14 -9.08 -2.75
C CYS A 654 -8.84 -10.51 -2.31
N PHE A 655 -9.07 -10.77 -1.03
CA PHE A 655 -9.12 -12.11 -0.47
C PHE A 655 -10.56 -12.62 -0.39
N ASP A 656 -10.72 -13.78 0.21
CA ASP A 656 -11.99 -14.42 0.50
C ASP A 656 -12.17 -14.70 1.99
N GLY A 657 -13.39 -15.02 2.41
CA GLY A 657 -13.68 -15.46 3.78
C GLY A 657 -13.17 -16.89 4.07
N SER A 658 -12.67 -17.61 3.06
CA SER A 658 -12.34 -19.04 3.15
C SER A 658 -10.84 -19.30 3.09
N GLY A 659 -10.35 -20.32 3.81
CA GLY A 659 -8.93 -20.67 3.84
C GLY A 659 -8.06 -19.64 4.57
N GLU A 660 -7.09 -20.11 5.36
CA GLU A 660 -6.22 -19.22 6.13
C GLU A 660 -5.17 -18.57 5.23
N LYS A 661 -5.02 -17.25 5.32
CA LYS A 661 -3.92 -16.50 4.71
C LYS A 661 -3.01 -16.00 5.81
N ASN A 662 -1.83 -16.58 5.93
CA ASN A 662 -0.82 -16.14 6.88
C ASN A 662 0.15 -15.19 6.17
N TRP A 663 0.36 -14.00 6.71
CA TRP A 663 1.31 -13.02 6.17
C TRP A 663 2.41 -12.73 7.19
N GLU A 664 3.64 -13.10 6.86
CA GLU A 664 4.81 -12.79 7.68
C GLU A 664 5.42 -11.46 7.27
N PHE A 665 5.70 -10.62 8.27
CA PHE A 665 6.35 -9.34 8.08
C PHE A 665 7.51 -9.14 9.06
N SER A 666 8.66 -8.67 8.56
CA SER A 666 9.88 -8.52 9.35
C SER A 666 10.51 -7.15 9.17
N LYS A 667 11.23 -6.69 10.21
CA LYS A 667 11.98 -5.43 10.16
C LYS A 667 13.14 -5.46 9.18
N ASP A 668 13.85 -6.59 9.12
CA ASP A 668 14.94 -6.82 8.16
C ASP A 668 14.49 -6.62 6.71
N PHE A 669 13.25 -7.02 6.39
CA PHE A 669 12.67 -6.78 5.08
C PHE A 669 12.55 -5.28 4.78
N ILE A 670 12.05 -4.46 5.71
CA ILE A 670 11.94 -3.01 5.54
C ILE A 670 13.30 -2.41 5.22
N ASP A 671 14.29 -2.65 6.09
CA ASP A 671 15.61 -2.01 5.99
C ASP A 671 16.32 -2.37 4.69
N LYS A 672 16.25 -3.65 4.28
CA LYS A 672 16.89 -4.13 3.04
C LYS A 672 16.14 -3.69 1.78
N LEU A 673 14.82 -3.60 1.82
CA LEU A 673 14.01 -3.13 0.70
C LEU A 673 14.24 -1.63 0.46
N VAL A 674 14.23 -0.83 1.52
CA VAL A 674 14.55 0.61 1.49
C VAL A 674 15.98 0.83 1.01
N SER A 675 16.94 0.01 1.47
CA SER A 675 18.32 0.05 0.98
C SER A 675 18.43 -0.25 -0.52
N TRP A 676 17.61 -1.16 -1.05
CA TRP A 676 17.63 -1.52 -2.47
C TRP A 676 17.00 -0.48 -3.38
N HIS A 677 15.79 -0.02 -3.05
CA HIS A 677 15.01 0.90 -3.92
C HIS A 677 15.19 2.38 -3.56
N GLY A 678 15.75 2.68 -2.40
CA GLY A 678 16.05 4.02 -1.91
C GLY A 678 14.89 4.72 -1.17
N ASN A 679 15.18 5.89 -0.61
CA ASN A 679 14.24 6.69 0.18
C ASN A 679 13.23 7.48 -0.67
N ASN A 680 13.38 7.50 -2.00
CA ASN A 680 12.48 8.21 -2.90
C ASN A 680 11.16 7.47 -3.12
N PHE A 681 11.07 6.22 -2.67
CA PHE A 681 9.84 5.45 -2.70
C PHE A 681 9.00 5.87 -1.49
N ASN A 682 7.72 6.15 -1.71
CA ASN A 682 6.77 6.28 -0.63
C ASN A 682 6.59 4.89 0.03
N TRP A 683 7.11 4.73 1.25
CA TRP A 683 7.07 3.48 1.99
C TRP A 683 5.90 3.38 2.97
N GLY A 684 5.08 4.44 3.07
CA GLY A 684 3.87 4.43 3.88
C GLY A 684 3.56 5.78 4.52
N ILE A 685 2.86 5.74 5.65
CA ILE A 685 2.35 6.93 6.35
C ILE A 685 3.52 7.83 6.75
N LYS A 686 3.42 9.11 6.38
CA LYS A 686 4.44 10.12 6.67
C LYS A 686 4.13 10.81 8.00
N TYR A 687 5.13 10.83 8.87
CA TYR A 687 5.15 11.66 10.06
C TYR A 687 6.05 12.86 9.79
N TYR A 688 5.47 14.04 9.88
CA TYR A 688 6.20 15.28 9.69
C TYR A 688 6.94 15.64 10.98
N ARG A 689 8.22 16.00 10.87
CA ARG A 689 9.07 16.39 12.00
C ARG A 689 9.89 17.62 11.66
N GLY A 690 10.09 18.48 12.66
CA GLY A 690 10.99 19.62 12.51
C GLY A 690 12.43 19.16 12.36
N LYS A 691 13.07 19.47 11.23
CA LYS A 691 14.47 19.13 10.96
C LYS A 691 15.41 20.20 11.48
N SER A 692 15.13 21.46 11.16
CA SER A 692 15.98 22.57 11.55
C SER A 692 15.19 23.88 11.61
N ILE A 693 15.72 24.80 12.41
CA ILE A 693 15.24 26.17 12.50
C ILE A 693 16.43 27.08 12.19
N ILE A 694 16.40 27.72 11.02
CA ILE A 694 17.46 28.61 10.51
C ILE A 694 17.04 30.06 10.75
N LEU A 695 17.92 30.83 11.38
CA LEU A 695 17.69 32.24 11.68
C LEU A 695 18.32 33.11 10.58
N TRP A 696 17.57 34.04 10.00
CA TRP A 696 18.04 34.83 8.86
C TRP A 696 18.35 36.29 9.18
N ASP A 697 17.62 36.95 10.10
CA ASP A 697 17.95 38.33 10.48
C ASP A 697 17.22 38.83 11.75
N THR A 698 17.77 39.86 12.40
CA THR A 698 17.09 40.67 13.43
C THR A 698 16.63 42.00 12.85
N LEU A 699 15.33 42.14 12.58
CA LEU A 699 14.73 43.42 12.20
C LEU A 699 14.33 44.19 13.47
N ARG A 700 14.84 45.42 13.63
CA ARG A 700 14.57 46.27 14.81
C ARG A 700 13.60 47.38 14.41
N ASP A 701 12.43 47.42 15.04
CA ASP A 701 11.50 48.55 14.96
C ASP A 701 11.35 49.19 16.35
N PHE A 702 11.68 50.47 16.44
CA PHE A 702 11.53 51.25 17.66
C PHE A 702 10.56 52.39 17.41
N LYS A 703 9.45 52.41 18.17
CA LYS A 703 8.68 53.63 18.34
C LYS A 703 9.37 54.44 19.44
N ASN A 704 10.04 55.52 19.06
CA ASN A 704 10.41 56.56 20.00
C ASN A 704 9.11 57.18 20.52
N ASN A 705 8.82 57.02 21.82
CA ASN A 705 7.89 57.89 22.51
C ASN A 705 8.59 59.20 22.88
#